data_AF-A0A838EMN1-F1
#
_entry.id   AF-A0A838EMN1-F1
#
_cell.length_a   1.000
_cell.length_b   1.000
_cell.length_c   1.000
_cell.angle_alpha   90.00
_cell.angle_beta   90.00
_cell.angle_gamma   90.00
#
_symmetry.space_group_name_H-M   'P 1'
#
loop_
_entity.id
_entity.type
_entity.pdbx_description
1 polymer ?
#
loop_
_entity_poly.entity_id
_entity_poly.type
_entity_poly.pdbx_seq_one_letter_code
_entity_poly.pdbx_strand_id
1 'polypeptide(L)'
;RWLISAWQPATEQDWLDNAEIMQDLISLVLAGVQGLDVRPVLACYQPGEAPALIVAGAVQQSCTAQITVRDVQGEEISTTTLTVPASTAHYEERITLPTLSEVGLYRIEMRYQALYGPEMMQESGFWLWDAALVERVRTTRLTAGRNHFYQDEQVFPIVGTTYMDSQVQRKFLLLPNPARWDHDFAEMKAAGLNLIRTGIWTGWDDMMPVAGVLSEGMLRALDAFVMTACSYNIQVIFTFFAFYPPLFDGEDPWHDPRSLQAQEDFVAAIVHRYAQVELVSWDLINEPSLGDPANAFAKRPLPHYNRLELAAFQRWLAQRYTLSELQLRWYQTPADFSEWSQVTLPETKDYQTVPGANDSHRKLKAADYTHFTQEAFSRWAQRMYRVIREAGSQTLVGVGQDEAGVRIAPQFYAPVVDYTTTHPWWNNDDLLWDMLLDKTLSVPNLIQETGVMLVRDVDGRPWRSEAENAHLLERKLITGLVARGAGLVQWLWHTNGYMISDNENSIGLVRQDGSAKPELAVMREFSRLMQAVAQRRVDTEQDVWVVIPYSQWFARPELAVEGTRQAVRVLGYDFGIVPQLISEYQLGELMKLKERPQTVIVPSLQLFDVQAWQHLRQYVAEGGTLLVSGILGRDSHNLPFDVGIEGLVEMQERSTSISRYETVEDGPVVTFGHEKIGYVKKAHNQVRVRSYGKGKLLWSGLPLEMADTSDATHEVYGRVLKHVQQGQCGNSPLLVVRQPMTDGHLVLVVSETSTPQEIVLDEGIHVSIAPDRAGALIIREGHALQVFGGLTLPSNHHQ
;
A
#
# COMPACT_ATOMS: atom_id res chain seq x y z
N ARG A 1 22.12 -22.52 24.94
CA ARG A 1 22.04 -21.06 24.70
C ARG A 1 23.42 -20.60 24.25
N TRP A 2 23.50 -19.60 23.38
CA TRP A 2 24.77 -18.99 22.97
C TRP A 2 24.75 -17.53 23.41
N LEU A 3 25.83 -17.04 24.02
CA LEU A 3 26.03 -15.60 24.22
C LEU A 3 26.87 -15.10 23.05
N ILE A 4 26.26 -14.27 22.21
CA ILE A 4 26.93 -13.65 21.08
C ILE A 4 26.96 -12.15 21.37
N SER A 5 28.16 -11.62 21.63
CA SER A 5 28.37 -10.18 21.79
C SER A 5 28.92 -9.62 20.47
N ALA A 6 28.14 -8.76 19.82
CA ALA A 6 28.65 -7.92 18.72
C ALA A 6 29.36 -6.67 19.25
N TRP A 7 29.32 -6.43 20.56
CA TRP A 7 29.97 -5.30 21.21
C TRP A 7 31.47 -5.57 21.35
N GLN A 8 32.28 -4.66 20.79
CA GLN A 8 33.72 -4.64 20.93
C GLN A 8 34.10 -3.50 21.89
N PRO A 9 34.54 -3.81 23.11
CA PRO A 9 34.97 -2.80 24.06
C PRO A 9 36.22 -2.09 23.55
N ALA A 10 36.28 -0.78 23.79
CA ALA A 10 37.42 0.06 23.42
C ALA A 10 38.55 -0.07 24.46
N THR A 11 38.22 -0.40 25.71
CA THR A 11 39.19 -0.52 26.80
C THR A 11 38.91 -1.71 27.73
N GLU A 12 39.89 -2.06 28.58
CA GLU A 12 39.70 -3.03 29.66
C GLU A 12 38.69 -2.54 30.71
N GLN A 13 38.61 -1.22 30.93
CA GLN A 13 37.66 -0.62 31.86
C GLN A 13 36.21 -0.88 31.41
N ASP A 14 35.95 -0.83 30.10
CA ASP A 14 34.62 -1.11 29.54
C ASP A 14 34.14 -2.53 29.92
N TRP A 15 35.04 -3.52 29.95
CA TRP A 15 34.72 -4.87 30.43
C TRP A 15 34.35 -4.87 31.91
N LEU A 16 35.13 -4.18 32.75
CA LEU A 16 34.88 -4.14 34.19
C LEU A 16 33.57 -3.41 34.52
N ASP A 17 33.26 -2.35 33.79
CA ASP A 17 32.01 -1.58 33.93
C ASP A 17 30.78 -2.44 33.63
N ASN A 18 30.93 -3.50 32.82
CA ASN A 18 29.88 -4.45 32.45
C ASN A 18 30.10 -5.84 33.09
N ALA A 19 30.98 -5.98 34.10
CA ALA A 19 31.34 -7.28 34.66
C ALA A 19 30.14 -8.02 35.25
N GLU A 20 29.28 -7.32 35.97
CA GLU A 20 28.08 -7.88 36.61
C GLU A 20 27.11 -8.44 35.57
N ILE A 21 26.72 -7.64 34.57
CA ILE A 21 25.79 -8.09 33.53
C ILE A 21 26.37 -9.26 32.71
N MET A 22 27.68 -9.28 32.47
CA MET A 22 28.33 -10.42 31.81
C MET A 22 28.31 -11.68 32.67
N GLN A 23 28.52 -11.57 33.99
CA GLN A 23 28.40 -12.71 34.91
C GLN A 23 26.97 -13.26 34.93
N ASP A 24 25.97 -12.39 34.89
CA ASP A 24 24.56 -12.78 34.82
C ASP A 24 24.25 -13.49 33.49
N LEU A 25 24.71 -12.95 32.37
CA LEU A 25 24.55 -13.56 31.04
C LEU A 25 25.26 -14.92 30.94
N ILE A 26 26.46 -15.06 31.50
CA ILE A 26 27.18 -16.33 31.57
C ILE A 26 26.38 -17.33 32.43
N SER A 27 25.87 -16.90 33.58
CA SER A 27 25.05 -17.73 34.47
C SER A 27 23.76 -18.21 33.77
N LEU A 28 23.10 -17.32 33.03
CA LEU A 28 21.92 -17.62 32.22
C LEU A 28 22.19 -18.64 31.11
N VAL A 29 23.38 -18.59 30.49
CA VAL A 29 23.80 -19.57 29.48
C VAL A 29 24.06 -20.94 30.11
N LEU A 30 24.73 -20.96 31.27
CA LEU A 30 25.05 -22.18 32.01
C LEU A 30 23.82 -22.87 32.59
N ALA A 31 22.75 -22.11 32.91
CA ALA A 31 21.47 -22.64 33.38
C ALA A 31 20.72 -23.53 32.36
N GLY A 32 21.16 -23.57 31.09
CA GLY A 32 20.52 -24.33 30.02
C GLY A 32 19.30 -23.63 29.41
N VAL A 33 18.71 -24.24 28.39
CA VAL A 33 17.46 -23.73 27.81
C VAL A 33 16.31 -24.12 28.74
N GLN A 34 15.65 -23.11 29.29
CA GLN A 34 14.38 -23.25 29.99
C GLN A 34 13.34 -22.53 29.14
N GLY A 35 12.33 -23.26 28.68
CA GLY A 35 11.21 -22.70 27.95
C GLY A 35 9.94 -23.10 28.68
N LEU A 36 9.58 -22.35 29.72
CA LEU A 36 8.26 -22.40 30.32
C LEU A 36 7.48 -21.20 29.80
N ASP A 37 6.22 -21.41 29.46
CA ASP A 37 5.27 -20.36 29.13
C ASP A 37 4.01 -20.45 29.97
N VAL A 38 3.43 -19.29 30.28
CA VAL A 38 2.08 -19.19 30.83
C VAL A 38 1.19 -18.46 29.82
N ARG A 39 0.05 -19.05 29.51
CA ARG A 39 -0.93 -18.47 28.57
C ARG A 39 -2.35 -18.78 29.00
N PRO A 40 -3.31 -17.90 28.69
CA PRO A 40 -4.71 -18.26 28.88
C PRO A 40 -5.13 -19.33 27.86
N VAL A 41 -6.11 -20.15 28.20
CA VAL A 41 -6.73 -21.10 27.26
C VAL A 41 -7.49 -20.36 26.15
N LEU A 42 -8.16 -19.26 26.50
CA LEU A 42 -8.79 -18.32 25.58
C LEU A 42 -8.29 -16.92 25.91
N ALA A 43 -7.92 -16.12 24.91
CA ALA A 43 -7.43 -14.76 25.17
C ALA A 43 -8.54 -13.81 25.66
N CYS A 44 -9.80 -14.12 25.37
CA CYS A 44 -10.96 -13.37 25.82
C CYS A 44 -12.05 -14.31 26.33
N TYR A 45 -12.61 -13.99 27.49
CA TYR A 45 -13.73 -14.67 28.12
C TYR A 45 -14.98 -13.78 28.09
N GLN A 46 -16.16 -14.39 28.01
CA GLN A 46 -17.44 -13.71 28.20
C GLN A 46 -17.78 -13.67 29.70
N PRO A 47 -18.51 -12.64 30.18
CA PRO A 47 -19.01 -12.60 31.55
C PRO A 47 -19.73 -13.90 31.93
N GLY A 48 -19.29 -14.52 33.03
CA GLY A 48 -19.83 -15.79 33.53
C GLY A 48 -19.03 -17.04 33.13
N GLU A 49 -18.10 -16.95 32.16
CA GLU A 49 -17.16 -18.02 31.88
C GLU A 49 -16.05 -18.08 32.94
N ALA A 50 -15.61 -19.30 33.29
CA ALA A 50 -14.48 -19.49 34.20
C ALA A 50 -13.16 -19.50 33.38
N PRO A 51 -12.24 -18.55 33.62
CA PRO A 51 -10.97 -18.54 32.91
C PRO A 51 -10.09 -19.74 33.29
N ALA A 52 -9.19 -20.10 32.39
CA ALA A 52 -8.21 -21.14 32.64
C ALA A 52 -6.88 -20.76 32.00
N LEU A 53 -5.79 -21.14 32.65
CA LEU A 53 -4.42 -20.92 32.22
C LEU A 53 -3.78 -22.26 31.90
N ILE A 54 -2.85 -22.24 30.96
CA ILE A 54 -1.95 -23.34 30.67
C ILE A 54 -0.54 -22.86 31.02
N VAL A 55 0.15 -23.65 31.85
CA VAL A 55 1.59 -23.55 32.03
C VAL A 55 2.21 -24.69 31.25
N ALA A 56 3.00 -24.38 30.22
CA ALA A 56 3.52 -25.37 29.29
C ALA A 56 5.00 -25.16 29.02
N GLY A 57 5.66 -26.20 28.50
CA GLY A 57 7.01 -26.10 27.97
C GLY A 57 7.94 -27.23 28.37
N ALA A 58 9.24 -26.97 28.36
CA ALA A 58 10.27 -27.96 28.71
C ALA A 58 11.38 -27.32 29.53
N VAL A 59 11.76 -27.99 30.62
CA VAL A 59 12.82 -27.54 31.53
C VAL A 59 13.83 -28.65 31.77
N GLN A 60 15.11 -28.31 31.68
CA GLN A 60 16.21 -29.27 31.93
C GLN A 60 16.42 -29.55 33.42
N GLN A 61 15.92 -28.67 34.28
CA GLN A 61 16.02 -28.77 35.73
C GLN A 61 14.64 -28.54 36.32
N SER A 62 14.33 -29.25 37.40
CA SER A 62 13.07 -29.01 38.11
C SER A 62 13.08 -27.59 38.66
N CYS A 63 11.95 -26.92 38.55
CA CYS A 63 11.79 -25.55 39.04
C CYS A 63 10.43 -25.36 39.68
N THR A 64 10.33 -24.32 40.50
CA THR A 64 9.06 -23.87 41.06
C THR A 64 8.60 -22.66 40.25
N ALA A 65 7.39 -22.74 39.70
CA ALA A 65 6.74 -21.63 39.01
C ALA A 65 5.64 -21.07 39.91
N GLN A 66 5.68 -19.77 40.18
CA GLN A 66 4.65 -19.03 40.87
C GLN A 66 3.87 -18.21 39.84
N ILE A 67 2.57 -18.48 39.73
CA ILE A 67 1.67 -17.84 38.78
C ILE A 67 0.72 -16.95 39.57
N THR A 68 0.80 -15.65 39.33
CA THR A 68 0.01 -14.62 39.98
C THR A 68 -0.95 -14.01 38.96
N VAL A 69 -2.24 -13.96 39.28
CA VAL A 69 -3.27 -13.32 38.46
C VAL A 69 -3.74 -12.05 39.14
N ARG A 70 -3.70 -10.94 38.40
CA ARG A 70 -4.12 -9.62 38.86
C ARG A 70 -5.37 -9.15 38.11
N ASP A 71 -6.26 -8.47 38.82
CA ASP A 71 -7.46 -7.86 38.25
C ASP A 71 -7.16 -6.58 37.45
N VAL A 72 -8.22 -5.93 37.02
CA VAL A 72 -8.18 -4.75 36.17
C VAL A 72 -7.69 -3.50 36.92
N GLN A 73 -7.66 -3.53 38.25
CA GLN A 73 -7.07 -2.51 39.12
C GLN A 73 -5.64 -2.85 39.54
N GLY A 74 -5.16 -4.06 39.23
CA GLY A 74 -3.83 -4.55 39.57
C GLY A 74 -3.74 -5.30 40.90
N GLU A 75 -4.87 -5.54 41.56
CA GLU A 75 -4.94 -6.29 42.81
C GLU A 75 -4.80 -7.79 42.55
N GLU A 76 -4.15 -8.51 43.46
CA GLU A 76 -3.93 -9.95 43.34
C GLU A 76 -5.22 -10.73 43.65
N ILE A 77 -5.68 -11.54 42.70
CA ILE A 77 -6.87 -12.37 42.84
C ILE A 77 -6.50 -13.79 43.27
N SER A 78 -5.43 -14.31 42.69
CA SER A 78 -4.98 -15.68 42.94
C SER A 78 -3.50 -15.83 42.67
N THR A 79 -2.86 -16.62 43.52
CA THR A 79 -1.48 -17.07 43.34
C THR A 79 -1.45 -18.59 43.43
N THR A 80 -0.85 -19.24 42.44
CA THR A 80 -0.71 -20.70 42.37
C THR A 80 0.75 -21.07 42.18
N THR A 81 1.23 -22.01 42.98
CA THR A 81 2.61 -22.50 42.90
C THR A 81 2.61 -23.90 42.33
N LEU A 82 3.36 -24.11 41.24
CA LEU A 82 3.54 -25.39 40.58
C LEU A 82 4.98 -25.87 40.69
N THR A 83 5.16 -27.18 40.85
CA THR A 83 6.47 -27.82 40.71
C THR A 83 6.56 -28.42 39.31
N VAL A 84 7.40 -27.84 38.47
CA VAL A 84 7.63 -28.33 37.10
C VAL A 84 8.78 -29.34 37.14
N PRO A 85 8.56 -30.60 36.74
CA PRO A 85 9.60 -31.62 36.75
C PRO A 85 10.61 -31.40 35.61
N ALA A 86 11.89 -31.69 35.87
CA ALA A 86 12.91 -31.78 34.83
C ALA A 86 12.51 -32.81 33.76
N SER A 87 12.31 -32.36 32.53
CA SER A 87 11.97 -33.23 31.40
C SER A 87 12.32 -32.56 30.08
N THR A 88 12.85 -33.36 29.16
CA THR A 88 12.97 -32.95 27.75
C THR A 88 11.67 -33.13 26.98
N ALA A 89 10.69 -33.85 27.54
CA ALA A 89 9.35 -33.95 26.98
C ALA A 89 8.51 -32.73 27.38
N HIS A 90 7.50 -32.42 26.57
CA HIS A 90 6.58 -31.31 26.83
C HIS A 90 5.79 -31.55 28.12
N TYR A 91 5.91 -30.62 29.06
CA TYR A 91 5.09 -30.51 30.25
C TYR A 91 3.93 -29.56 29.96
N GLU A 92 2.73 -29.90 30.43
CA GLU A 92 1.55 -29.04 30.36
C GLU A 92 0.72 -29.23 31.63
N GLU A 93 0.36 -28.14 32.28
CA GLU A 93 -0.51 -28.11 33.45
C GLU A 93 -1.60 -27.05 33.26
N ARG A 94 -2.84 -27.40 33.60
CA ARG A 94 -3.98 -26.50 33.49
C ARG A 94 -4.40 -25.97 34.86
N ILE A 95 -4.43 -24.65 35.00
CA ILE A 95 -4.91 -23.95 36.19
C ILE A 95 -6.30 -23.37 35.88
N THR A 96 -7.33 -23.78 36.63
CA THR A 96 -8.67 -23.21 36.49
C THR A 96 -8.88 -22.09 37.52
N LEU A 97 -9.29 -20.92 37.06
CA LEU A 97 -9.61 -19.77 37.90
C LEU A 97 -11.10 -19.79 38.29
N PRO A 98 -11.48 -19.14 39.40
CA PRO A 98 -12.90 -18.91 39.70
C PRO A 98 -13.54 -18.03 38.61
N THR A 99 -14.87 -18.10 38.48
CA THR A 99 -15.61 -17.16 37.64
C THR A 99 -15.35 -15.73 38.11
N LEU A 100 -14.97 -14.87 37.17
CA LEU A 100 -14.67 -13.46 37.41
C LEU A 100 -15.87 -12.61 36.97
N SER A 101 -16.02 -11.44 37.61
CA SER A 101 -17.17 -10.55 37.35
C SER A 101 -16.78 -9.16 36.86
N GLU A 102 -15.59 -8.68 37.19
CA GLU A 102 -15.12 -7.37 36.71
C GLU A 102 -14.61 -7.48 35.28
N VAL A 103 -15.16 -6.68 34.38
CA VAL A 103 -14.79 -6.67 32.96
C VAL A 103 -13.50 -5.88 32.75
N GLY A 104 -12.69 -6.28 31.77
CA GLY A 104 -11.40 -5.65 31.46
C GLY A 104 -10.24 -6.63 31.30
N LEU A 105 -9.02 -6.10 31.26
CA LEU A 105 -7.79 -6.89 31.09
C LEU A 105 -7.26 -7.40 32.43
N TYR A 106 -7.15 -8.71 32.57
CA TYR A 106 -6.47 -9.37 33.68
C TYR A 106 -5.03 -9.69 33.28
N ARG A 107 -4.09 -9.47 34.20
CA ARG A 107 -2.66 -9.76 33.99
C ARG A 107 -2.25 -11.04 34.68
N ILE A 108 -1.38 -11.79 34.02
CA ILE A 108 -0.77 -13.01 34.52
C ILE A 108 0.73 -12.78 34.59
N GLU A 109 1.30 -12.93 35.77
CA GLU A 109 2.75 -12.94 35.97
C GLU A 109 3.17 -14.36 36.38
N MET A 110 4.10 -14.97 35.65
CA MET A 110 4.76 -16.19 36.08
C MET A 110 6.22 -15.90 36.42
N ARG A 111 6.59 -16.15 37.67
CA ARG A 111 7.99 -16.16 38.11
C ARG A 111 8.44 -17.59 38.31
N TYR A 112 9.58 -17.95 37.75
CA TYR A 112 10.15 -19.28 37.96
C TYR A 112 11.67 -19.21 38.02
N GLN A 113 12.25 -20.07 38.85
CA GLN A 113 13.70 -20.16 38.99
C GLN A 113 14.10 -21.63 39.02
N ALA A 114 15.04 -22.01 38.15
CA ALA A 114 15.69 -23.32 38.25
C ALA A 114 16.69 -23.35 39.40
N LEU A 115 17.11 -24.54 39.80
CA LEU A 115 18.07 -24.74 40.90
C LEU A 115 19.36 -23.90 40.72
N TYR A 116 19.80 -23.73 39.46
CA TYR A 116 20.90 -22.84 39.08
C TYR A 116 20.45 -21.92 37.96
N GLY A 117 20.46 -20.60 38.22
CA GLY A 117 20.13 -19.58 37.22
C GLY A 117 19.38 -18.39 37.83
N PRO A 118 19.25 -17.29 37.07
CA PRO A 118 18.45 -16.15 37.49
C PRO A 118 16.97 -16.51 37.59
N GLU A 119 16.22 -15.77 38.41
CA GLU A 119 14.76 -15.78 38.35
C GLU A 119 14.32 -15.29 36.98
N MET A 120 13.45 -16.06 36.33
CA MET A 120 12.82 -15.72 35.07
C MET A 120 11.41 -15.21 35.35
N MET A 121 11.00 -14.18 34.62
CA MET A 121 9.64 -13.65 34.67
C MET A 121 9.03 -13.68 33.27
N GLN A 122 7.76 -14.06 33.21
CA GLN A 122 6.94 -13.94 32.02
C GLN A 122 5.61 -13.27 32.36
N GLU A 123 5.12 -12.51 31.38
CA GLU A 123 3.84 -11.83 31.46
C GLU A 123 2.92 -12.30 30.34
N SER A 124 1.66 -12.51 30.70
CA SER A 124 0.56 -12.78 29.79
C SER A 124 -0.71 -12.10 30.32
N GLY A 125 -1.84 -12.29 29.67
CA GLY A 125 -3.11 -11.76 30.14
C GLY A 125 -4.30 -12.32 29.39
N PHE A 126 -5.49 -11.99 29.84
CA PHE A 126 -6.73 -12.25 29.11
C PHE A 126 -7.75 -11.14 29.38
N TRP A 127 -8.61 -10.90 28.40
CA TRP A 127 -9.74 -10.00 28.57
C TRP A 127 -10.95 -10.74 29.14
N LEU A 128 -11.69 -10.09 30.02
CA LEU A 128 -13.12 -10.36 30.20
C LEU A 128 -13.88 -9.28 29.41
N TRP A 129 -14.72 -9.71 28.46
CA TRP A 129 -15.38 -8.84 27.50
C TRP A 129 -16.15 -7.69 28.17
N ASP A 130 -15.84 -6.45 27.78
CA ASP A 130 -16.48 -5.23 28.27
C ASP A 130 -17.39 -4.63 27.18
N ALA A 131 -18.68 -4.95 27.25
CA ALA A 131 -19.67 -4.42 26.31
C ALA A 131 -19.82 -2.89 26.40
N ALA A 132 -19.58 -2.29 27.58
CA ALA A 132 -19.65 -0.84 27.73
C ALA A 132 -18.47 -0.14 27.03
N LEU A 133 -17.31 -0.79 26.96
CA LEU A 133 -16.19 -0.30 26.17
C LEU A 133 -16.49 -0.29 24.67
N VAL A 134 -17.12 -1.34 24.15
CA VAL A 134 -17.56 -1.39 22.74
C VAL A 134 -18.58 -0.29 22.46
N GLU A 135 -19.58 -0.12 23.33
CA GLU A 135 -20.59 0.93 23.16
C GLU A 135 -19.99 2.34 23.18
N ARG A 136 -19.00 2.58 24.03
CA ARG A 136 -18.29 3.87 24.13
C ARG A 136 -17.53 4.24 22.86
N VAL A 137 -17.03 3.26 22.10
CA VAL A 137 -16.32 3.53 20.83
C VAL A 137 -17.24 3.46 19.62
N ARG A 138 -18.55 3.22 19.79
CA ARG A 138 -19.51 3.20 18.66
C ARG A 138 -19.46 4.52 17.86
N THR A 139 -19.38 5.66 18.54
CA THR A 139 -19.31 6.97 17.85
C THR A 139 -18.01 7.19 17.06
N THR A 140 -17.01 6.31 17.13
CA THR A 140 -15.73 6.50 16.45
C THR A 140 -15.67 5.91 15.04
N ARG A 141 -16.83 5.57 14.47
CA ARG A 141 -16.93 5.05 13.11
C ARG A 141 -16.27 5.98 12.09
N LEU A 142 -15.38 5.41 11.27
CA LEU A 142 -14.86 6.08 10.09
C LEU A 142 -15.84 6.02 8.92
N THR A 143 -15.92 7.12 8.18
CA THR A 143 -16.63 7.22 6.90
C THR A 143 -15.68 7.72 5.82
N ALA A 144 -15.92 7.34 4.56
CA ALA A 144 -15.11 7.74 3.43
C ALA A 144 -15.76 8.92 2.68
N GLY A 145 -14.99 9.96 2.40
CA GLY A 145 -15.33 10.98 1.41
C GLY A 145 -14.54 10.78 0.12
N ARG A 146 -14.35 11.84 -0.66
CA ARG A 146 -13.57 11.77 -1.91
C ARG A 146 -12.06 11.61 -1.67
N ASN A 147 -11.49 12.40 -0.75
CA ASN A 147 -10.04 12.46 -0.53
C ASN A 147 -9.61 12.05 0.89
N HIS A 148 -10.55 12.05 1.84
CA HIS A 148 -10.26 11.90 3.26
C HIS A 148 -11.23 10.93 3.92
N PHE A 149 -10.80 10.40 5.06
CA PHE A 149 -11.68 9.75 6.01
C PHE A 149 -12.22 10.77 6.99
N TYR A 150 -13.41 10.49 7.52
CA TYR A 150 -14.10 11.35 8.46
C TYR A 150 -14.56 10.57 9.68
N GLN A 151 -14.45 11.20 10.85
CA GLN A 151 -15.01 10.74 12.11
C GLN A 151 -15.77 11.93 12.72
N ASP A 152 -17.04 11.74 13.08
CA ASP A 152 -17.91 12.82 13.58
C ASP A 152 -17.89 14.08 12.68
N GLU A 153 -18.01 13.88 11.36
CA GLU A 153 -17.97 14.92 10.31
C GLU A 153 -16.64 15.71 10.21
N GLN A 154 -15.63 15.37 11.01
CA GLN A 154 -14.30 15.97 10.96
C GLN A 154 -13.35 15.07 10.18
N VAL A 155 -12.42 15.67 9.43
CA VAL A 155 -11.34 14.92 8.77
C VAL A 155 -10.55 14.14 9.81
N PHE A 156 -10.42 12.84 9.61
CA PHE A 156 -9.61 11.94 10.42
C PHE A 156 -8.28 11.67 9.71
N PRO A 157 -7.19 12.37 10.06
CA PRO A 157 -5.89 12.13 9.46
C PRO A 157 -5.29 10.83 9.99
N ILE A 158 -5.20 9.80 9.15
CA ILE A 158 -4.60 8.54 9.57
C ILE A 158 -3.09 8.70 9.73
N VAL A 159 -2.59 8.34 10.91
CA VAL A 159 -1.18 8.08 11.21
C VAL A 159 -1.14 6.73 11.89
N GLY A 160 -0.86 5.70 11.11
CA GLY A 160 -0.94 4.32 11.56
C GLY A 160 0.33 3.52 11.32
N THR A 161 0.28 2.29 11.80
CA THR A 161 1.29 1.27 11.57
C THR A 161 0.62 -0.08 11.32
N THR A 162 1.26 -0.95 10.57
CA THR A 162 0.94 -2.38 10.62
C THR A 162 1.48 -2.96 11.92
N TYR A 163 0.69 -3.83 12.55
CA TYR A 163 1.08 -4.49 13.79
C TYR A 163 0.79 -5.99 13.74
N MET A 164 1.79 -6.72 14.19
CA MET A 164 1.76 -8.14 14.58
C MET A 164 2.52 -8.22 15.90
N ASP A 165 2.24 -9.24 16.71
CA ASP A 165 2.89 -9.44 18.00
C ASP A 165 4.43 -9.48 17.87
N SER A 166 5.13 -8.81 18.78
CA SER A 166 6.58 -8.69 18.73
C SER A 166 7.32 -10.03 18.80
N GLN A 167 6.78 -11.05 19.47
CA GLN A 167 7.45 -12.33 19.69
C GLN A 167 6.93 -13.47 18.81
N VAL A 168 5.65 -13.46 18.42
CA VAL A 168 5.06 -14.54 17.60
C VAL A 168 4.59 -14.08 16.22
N GLN A 169 4.68 -12.77 15.94
CA GLN A 169 4.42 -12.15 14.64
C GLN A 169 3.09 -12.63 14.03
N ARG A 170 3.12 -13.19 12.83
CA ARG A 170 1.93 -13.65 12.08
C ARG A 170 1.11 -14.73 12.81
N LYS A 171 1.63 -15.32 13.89
CA LYS A 171 0.92 -16.32 14.72
C LYS A 171 0.19 -15.72 15.90
N PHE A 172 0.12 -14.39 16.05
CA PHE A 172 -0.47 -13.74 17.22
C PHE A 172 -1.92 -14.16 17.54
N LEU A 173 -2.73 -14.51 16.54
CA LEU A 173 -4.09 -15.03 16.77
C LEU A 173 -4.13 -16.51 17.19
N LEU A 174 -3.05 -17.27 16.96
CA LEU A 174 -2.89 -18.66 17.38
C LEU A 174 -2.14 -18.78 18.72
N LEU A 175 -1.29 -17.79 19.03
CA LEU A 175 -0.48 -17.70 20.24
C LEU A 175 -0.67 -16.31 20.90
N PRO A 176 -1.89 -16.01 21.40
CA PRO A 176 -2.23 -14.68 21.87
C PRO A 176 -1.53 -14.30 23.17
N ASN A 177 -1.12 -13.03 23.28
CA ASN A 177 -0.68 -12.42 24.52
C ASN A 177 -1.28 -11.01 24.69
N PRO A 178 -2.50 -10.90 25.23
CA PRO A 178 -3.19 -9.64 25.48
C PRO A 178 -2.43 -8.61 26.32
N ALA A 179 -1.65 -9.04 27.33
CA ALA A 179 -0.87 -8.11 28.15
C ALA A 179 0.24 -7.42 27.34
N ARG A 180 0.87 -8.17 26.42
CA ARG A 180 1.84 -7.63 25.48
C ARG A 180 1.19 -6.65 24.49
N TRP A 181 0.03 -7.02 23.96
CA TRP A 181 -0.68 -6.13 23.02
C TRP A 181 -1.11 -4.83 23.71
N ASP A 182 -1.56 -4.89 24.95
CA ASP A 182 -1.86 -3.70 25.74
C ASP A 182 -0.65 -2.78 25.89
N HIS A 183 0.52 -3.34 26.21
CA HIS A 183 1.77 -2.58 26.27
C HIS A 183 2.11 -1.92 24.92
N ASP A 184 2.09 -2.71 23.83
CA ASP A 184 2.43 -2.23 22.49
C ASP A 184 1.44 -1.15 22.02
N PHE A 185 0.14 -1.29 22.32
CA PHE A 185 -0.88 -0.28 22.02
C PHE A 185 -0.67 1.01 22.83
N ALA A 186 -0.25 0.92 24.09
CA ALA A 186 0.10 2.09 24.88
C ALA A 186 1.27 2.86 24.27
N GLU A 187 2.32 2.16 23.83
CA GLU A 187 3.47 2.78 23.17
C GLU A 187 3.10 3.40 21.82
N MET A 188 2.31 2.71 21.00
CA MET A 188 1.78 3.23 19.75
C MET A 188 0.94 4.49 19.96
N LYS A 189 0.05 4.49 20.97
CA LYS A 189 -0.75 5.67 21.33
C LYS A 189 0.13 6.83 21.77
N ALA A 190 1.14 6.57 22.60
CA ALA A 190 2.09 7.57 23.06
C ALA A 190 2.95 8.15 21.93
N ALA A 191 3.23 7.36 20.89
CA ALA A 191 3.89 7.82 19.66
C ALA A 191 2.96 8.65 18.74
N GLY A 192 1.68 8.81 19.10
CA GLY A 192 0.70 9.58 18.35
C GLY A 192 0.06 8.80 17.20
N LEU A 193 0.11 7.46 17.22
CA LEU A 193 -0.60 6.62 16.26
C LEU A 193 -2.08 6.53 16.63
N ASN A 194 -2.93 6.53 15.61
CA ASN A 194 -4.39 6.49 15.76
C ASN A 194 -5.07 5.34 15.00
N LEU A 195 -4.30 4.56 14.24
CA LEU A 195 -4.79 3.40 13.50
C LEU A 195 -3.74 2.28 13.47
N ILE A 196 -4.21 1.04 13.57
CA ILE A 196 -3.43 -0.16 13.34
C ILE A 196 -4.02 -0.92 12.17
N ARG A 197 -3.18 -1.33 11.23
CA ARG A 197 -3.50 -2.38 10.28
C ARG A 197 -3.00 -3.71 10.81
N THR A 198 -3.85 -4.73 10.77
CA THR A 198 -3.49 -6.09 11.16
C THR A 198 -4.33 -7.08 10.35
N GLY A 199 -4.28 -8.38 10.65
CA GLY A 199 -5.00 -9.40 9.91
C GLY A 199 -4.30 -10.75 9.87
N ILE A 200 -4.62 -11.52 8.84
CA ILE A 200 -4.16 -12.89 8.65
C ILE A 200 -3.32 -12.92 7.37
N TRP A 201 -2.04 -13.29 7.52
CA TRP A 201 -1.10 -13.47 6.40
C TRP A 201 -0.77 -14.94 6.12
N THR A 202 -1.17 -15.86 7.01
CA THR A 202 -0.89 -17.29 6.90
C THR A 202 -1.79 -18.10 7.85
N GLY A 203 -1.83 -19.42 7.66
CA GLY A 203 -2.48 -20.34 8.60
C GLY A 203 -4.01 -20.38 8.53
N TRP A 204 -4.63 -20.03 7.40
CA TRP A 204 -6.10 -20.09 7.25
C TRP A 204 -6.68 -21.47 7.56
N ASP A 205 -5.99 -22.56 7.23
CA ASP A 205 -6.44 -23.94 7.52
C ASP A 205 -6.41 -24.25 9.03
N ASP A 206 -5.50 -23.66 9.80
CA ASP A 206 -5.51 -23.79 11.27
C ASP A 206 -6.68 -23.02 11.89
N MET A 207 -7.11 -21.95 11.21
CA MET A 207 -8.18 -21.05 11.66
C MET A 207 -9.57 -21.52 11.24
N MET A 208 -9.70 -22.18 10.10
CA MET A 208 -10.93 -22.78 9.59
C MET A 208 -10.62 -24.18 9.01
N PRO A 209 -10.35 -25.17 9.88
CA PRO A 209 -9.94 -26.53 9.46
C PRO A 209 -11.04 -27.30 8.74
N VAL A 210 -12.29 -26.88 8.93
CA VAL A 210 -13.45 -27.35 8.17
C VAL A 210 -14.13 -26.12 7.61
N ALA A 211 -14.39 -26.10 6.30
CA ALA A 211 -15.01 -24.94 5.65
C ALA A 211 -16.29 -24.51 6.37
N GLY A 212 -16.39 -23.22 6.68
CA GLY A 212 -17.48 -22.61 7.45
C GLY A 212 -17.42 -22.81 8.97
N VAL A 213 -16.43 -23.54 9.52
CA VAL A 213 -16.26 -23.77 10.96
C VAL A 213 -14.95 -23.15 11.45
N LEU A 214 -15.03 -21.93 11.96
CA LEU A 214 -13.87 -21.23 12.50
C LEU A 214 -13.50 -21.73 13.91
N SER A 215 -12.21 -21.67 14.21
CA SER A 215 -11.67 -21.91 15.54
C SER A 215 -12.14 -20.85 16.53
N GLU A 216 -12.92 -21.25 17.54
CA GLU A 216 -13.36 -20.32 18.60
C GLU A 216 -12.15 -19.75 19.37
N GLY A 217 -11.07 -20.50 19.52
CA GLY A 217 -9.84 -20.00 20.15
C GLY A 217 -9.24 -18.80 19.40
N MET A 218 -9.24 -18.86 18.05
CA MET A 218 -8.83 -17.74 17.21
C MET A 218 -9.81 -16.57 17.32
N LEU A 219 -11.12 -16.82 17.31
CA LEU A 219 -12.12 -15.76 17.49
C LEU A 219 -11.98 -15.07 18.85
N ARG A 220 -11.70 -15.81 19.94
CA ARG A 220 -11.40 -15.23 21.26
C ARG A 220 -10.08 -14.48 21.31
N ALA A 221 -9.08 -14.87 20.52
CA ALA A 221 -7.86 -14.09 20.33
C ALA A 221 -8.15 -12.74 19.66
N LEU A 222 -8.98 -12.75 18.61
CA LEU A 222 -9.40 -11.53 17.94
C LEU A 222 -10.30 -10.66 18.82
N ASP A 223 -11.18 -11.24 19.65
CA ASP A 223 -11.96 -10.49 20.65
C ASP A 223 -11.00 -9.71 21.57
N ALA A 224 -9.97 -10.37 22.13
CA ALA A 224 -9.00 -9.74 23.01
C ALA A 224 -8.22 -8.61 22.32
N PHE A 225 -7.86 -8.81 21.05
CA PHE A 225 -7.19 -7.78 20.25
C PHE A 225 -8.10 -6.56 20.03
N VAL A 226 -9.37 -6.80 19.67
CA VAL A 226 -10.38 -5.75 19.48
C VAL A 226 -10.66 -5.01 20.79
N MET A 227 -10.76 -5.71 21.92
CA MET A 227 -10.91 -5.11 23.24
C MET A 227 -9.75 -4.18 23.59
N THR A 228 -8.52 -4.61 23.25
CA THR A 228 -7.32 -3.79 23.40
C THR A 228 -7.39 -2.55 22.50
N ALA A 229 -7.81 -2.69 21.25
CA ALA A 229 -7.99 -1.52 20.37
C ALA A 229 -9.05 -0.53 20.88
N CYS A 230 -10.14 -1.04 21.44
CA CYS A 230 -11.19 -0.21 22.03
C CYS A 230 -10.67 0.55 23.27
N SER A 231 -9.85 -0.07 24.13
CA SER A 231 -9.34 0.57 25.36
C SER A 231 -8.46 1.79 25.07
N TYR A 232 -7.70 1.75 23.95
CA TYR A 232 -6.86 2.87 23.50
C TYR A 232 -7.53 3.78 22.48
N ASN A 233 -8.75 3.46 22.04
CA ASN A 233 -9.44 4.12 20.94
C ASN A 233 -8.51 4.30 19.72
N ILE A 234 -7.96 3.18 19.25
CA ILE A 234 -7.13 3.09 18.05
C ILE A 234 -7.93 2.33 17.00
N GLN A 235 -8.12 2.93 15.82
CA GLN A 235 -8.85 2.32 14.70
C GLN A 235 -8.15 1.03 14.24
N VAL A 236 -8.91 0.04 13.78
CA VAL A 236 -8.35 -1.22 13.27
C VAL A 236 -8.78 -1.42 11.83
N ILE A 237 -7.81 -1.67 10.94
CA ILE A 237 -8.06 -2.26 9.61
C ILE A 237 -7.65 -3.72 9.69
N PHE A 238 -8.60 -4.64 9.56
CA PHE A 238 -8.37 -6.08 9.63
C PHE A 238 -8.35 -6.71 8.23
N THR A 239 -7.22 -7.34 7.88
CA THR A 239 -6.95 -7.95 6.57
C THR A 239 -7.29 -9.44 6.56
N PHE A 240 -8.18 -9.87 5.67
CA PHE A 240 -8.63 -11.27 5.63
C PHE A 240 -7.66 -12.23 4.94
N PHE A 241 -7.15 -11.84 3.77
CA PHE A 241 -6.35 -12.70 2.90
C PHE A 241 -5.02 -12.03 2.51
N ALA A 242 -4.07 -12.79 1.97
CA ALA A 242 -2.82 -12.23 1.43
C ALA A 242 -2.40 -12.92 0.14
N PHE A 243 -2.11 -12.12 -0.89
CA PHE A 243 -1.71 -12.46 -2.26
C PHE A 243 -2.76 -13.24 -3.05
N TYR A 244 -3.18 -14.39 -2.51
CA TYR A 244 -4.23 -15.25 -3.01
C TYR A 244 -5.12 -15.68 -1.85
N PRO A 245 -6.45 -15.65 -2.00
CA PRO A 245 -7.34 -16.28 -1.04
C PRO A 245 -7.04 -17.78 -0.91
N PRO A 246 -7.22 -18.37 0.28
CA PRO A 246 -7.06 -19.81 0.48
C PRO A 246 -8.05 -20.60 -0.40
N LEU A 247 -7.61 -21.80 -0.78
CA LEU A 247 -8.44 -22.75 -1.54
C LEU A 247 -9.53 -23.38 -0.67
N PHE A 248 -9.24 -23.58 0.62
CA PHE A 248 -9.99 -24.48 1.49
C PHE A 248 -10.21 -25.83 0.78
N ASP A 249 -11.46 -26.23 0.53
CA ASP A 249 -11.81 -27.50 -0.12
C ASP A 249 -11.85 -27.46 -1.67
N GLY A 250 -11.50 -26.32 -2.28
CA GLY A 250 -11.56 -26.09 -3.73
C GLY A 250 -10.25 -26.33 -4.50
N GLU A 251 -10.29 -26.09 -5.81
CA GLU A 251 -9.14 -26.28 -6.74
C GLU A 251 -8.59 -24.97 -7.31
N ASP A 252 -9.37 -23.88 -7.29
CA ASP A 252 -8.97 -22.56 -7.80
C ASP A 252 -9.49 -21.47 -6.87
N PRO A 253 -8.67 -20.46 -6.49
CA PRO A 253 -9.07 -19.48 -5.48
C PRO A 253 -10.05 -18.42 -6.01
N TRP A 254 -10.16 -18.25 -7.33
CA TRP A 254 -10.88 -17.14 -7.97
C TRP A 254 -12.16 -17.59 -8.70
N HIS A 255 -12.19 -18.83 -9.17
CA HIS A 255 -13.20 -19.34 -10.11
C HIS A 255 -13.87 -20.63 -9.65
N ASP A 256 -13.36 -21.35 -8.64
CA ASP A 256 -14.05 -22.52 -8.07
C ASP A 256 -15.18 -22.05 -7.14
N PRO A 257 -16.45 -22.40 -7.41
CA PRO A 257 -17.56 -22.06 -6.51
C PRO A 257 -17.37 -22.55 -5.07
N ARG A 258 -16.64 -23.66 -4.84
CA ARG A 258 -16.37 -24.17 -3.49
C ARG A 258 -15.40 -23.27 -2.73
N SER A 259 -14.27 -22.90 -3.34
CA SER A 259 -13.32 -21.96 -2.73
C SER A 259 -14.01 -20.62 -2.42
N LEU A 260 -14.77 -20.10 -3.39
CA LEU A 260 -15.45 -18.83 -3.23
C LEU A 260 -16.49 -18.87 -2.10
N GLN A 261 -17.27 -19.96 -1.99
CA GLN A 261 -18.22 -20.10 -0.88
C GLN A 261 -17.50 -20.18 0.47
N ALA A 262 -16.43 -20.97 0.57
CA ALA A 262 -15.68 -21.10 1.82
C ALA A 262 -15.00 -19.78 2.24
N GLN A 263 -14.53 -18.97 1.27
CA GLN A 263 -14.03 -17.61 1.51
C GLN A 263 -15.14 -16.67 2.01
N GLU A 264 -16.34 -16.73 1.41
CA GLU A 264 -17.50 -15.96 1.90
C GLU A 264 -17.89 -16.37 3.33
N ASP A 265 -17.93 -17.67 3.62
CA ASP A 265 -18.27 -18.18 4.95
C ASP A 265 -17.23 -17.73 5.99
N PHE A 266 -15.95 -17.75 5.62
CA PHE A 266 -14.85 -17.26 6.46
C PHE A 266 -15.02 -15.77 6.80
N VAL A 267 -15.23 -14.93 5.79
CA VAL A 267 -15.44 -13.49 5.95
C VAL A 267 -16.71 -13.24 6.77
N ALA A 268 -17.83 -13.89 6.43
CA ALA A 268 -19.12 -13.71 7.10
C ALA A 268 -19.04 -14.03 8.59
N ALA A 269 -18.39 -15.14 8.97
CA ALA A 269 -18.27 -15.57 10.36
C ALA A 269 -17.51 -14.56 11.23
N ILE A 270 -16.42 -14.00 10.71
CA ILE A 270 -15.66 -12.94 11.40
C ILE A 270 -16.49 -11.66 11.47
N VAL A 271 -16.98 -11.17 10.33
CA VAL A 271 -17.69 -9.87 10.26
C VAL A 271 -18.95 -9.88 11.11
N HIS A 272 -19.71 -10.98 11.12
CA HIS A 272 -20.92 -11.09 11.92
C HIS A 272 -20.63 -10.90 13.42
N ARG A 273 -19.52 -11.45 13.92
CA ARG A 273 -19.11 -11.32 15.33
C ARG A 273 -18.81 -9.87 15.70
N TYR A 274 -18.23 -9.08 14.79
CA TYR A 274 -17.79 -7.71 15.03
C TYR A 274 -18.71 -6.65 14.39
N ALA A 275 -19.90 -7.02 13.92
CA ALA A 275 -20.79 -6.11 13.18
C ALA A 275 -21.18 -4.85 13.98
N GLN A 276 -21.14 -4.91 15.32
CA GLN A 276 -21.43 -3.79 16.22
C GLN A 276 -20.19 -3.00 16.67
N VAL A 277 -18.98 -3.44 16.30
CA VAL A 277 -17.73 -2.77 16.68
C VAL A 277 -17.34 -1.80 15.57
N GLU A 278 -17.83 -0.56 15.66
CA GLU A 278 -17.68 0.44 14.57
C GLU A 278 -16.23 0.96 14.37
N LEU A 279 -15.31 0.60 15.26
CA LEU A 279 -13.88 0.90 15.20
C LEU A 279 -13.09 -0.06 14.27
N VAL A 280 -13.69 -1.19 13.86
CA VAL A 280 -13.05 -2.20 13.00
C VAL A 280 -13.51 -2.04 11.55
N SER A 281 -12.60 -1.66 10.67
CA SER A 281 -12.74 -1.66 9.22
C SER A 281 -12.05 -2.88 8.60
N TRP A 282 -12.37 -3.16 7.35
CA TRP A 282 -11.99 -4.39 6.66
C TRP A 282 -11.07 -4.13 5.47
N ASP A 283 -10.08 -5.00 5.31
CA ASP A 283 -9.22 -5.09 4.14
C ASP A 283 -9.37 -6.49 3.56
N LEU A 284 -9.84 -6.57 2.32
CA LEU A 284 -10.21 -7.84 1.70
C LEU A 284 -9.00 -8.74 1.51
N ILE A 285 -7.88 -8.17 1.08
CA ILE A 285 -6.70 -8.92 0.71
C ILE A 285 -5.47 -8.01 0.58
N ASN A 286 -4.33 -8.50 1.07
CA ASN A 286 -3.04 -7.88 0.90
C ASN A 286 -2.41 -8.20 -0.46
N GLU A 287 -2.05 -7.19 -1.25
CA GLU A 287 -1.27 -7.25 -2.50
C GLU A 287 -1.81 -8.32 -3.48
N PRO A 288 -3.09 -8.23 -3.88
CA PRO A 288 -3.74 -9.29 -4.63
C PRO A 288 -3.11 -9.50 -6.00
N SER A 289 -3.09 -10.75 -6.42
CA SER A 289 -2.74 -11.15 -7.78
C SER A 289 -3.70 -12.19 -8.30
N LEU A 290 -3.90 -12.23 -9.62
CA LEU A 290 -4.78 -13.20 -10.26
C LEU A 290 -4.00 -14.01 -11.29
N GLY A 291 -4.27 -15.32 -11.33
CA GLY A 291 -3.56 -16.28 -12.15
C GLY A 291 -2.82 -17.31 -11.29
N ASP A 292 -1.59 -17.64 -11.68
CA ASP A 292 -0.75 -18.67 -11.04
C ASP A 292 -0.24 -18.22 -9.65
N PRO A 293 -0.65 -18.90 -8.55
CA PRO A 293 -0.19 -18.60 -7.21
C PRO A 293 1.33 -18.70 -7.02
N ALA A 294 2.02 -19.53 -7.81
CA ALA A 294 3.49 -19.65 -7.74
C ALA A 294 4.21 -18.40 -8.27
N ASN A 295 3.50 -17.53 -8.98
CA ASN A 295 4.02 -16.33 -9.64
C ASN A 295 3.31 -15.05 -9.15
N ALA A 296 2.95 -14.99 -7.86
CA ALA A 296 2.24 -13.87 -7.24
C ALA A 296 2.78 -12.49 -7.63
N PHE A 297 4.10 -12.30 -7.57
CA PHE A 297 4.72 -11.00 -7.83
C PHE A 297 5.22 -10.82 -9.28
N ALA A 298 4.78 -11.65 -10.22
CA ALA A 298 5.14 -11.49 -11.63
C ALA A 298 4.73 -10.08 -12.12
N LYS A 299 5.54 -9.45 -12.96
CA LYS A 299 5.28 -8.08 -13.46
C LYS A 299 3.93 -7.94 -14.19
N ARG A 300 3.36 -9.06 -14.64
CA ARG A 300 2.07 -9.19 -15.32
C ARG A 300 1.37 -10.45 -14.80
N PRO A 301 0.03 -10.49 -14.80
CA PRO A 301 -0.70 -11.69 -14.38
C PRO A 301 -0.39 -12.83 -15.34
N LEU A 302 0.08 -13.96 -14.81
CA LEU A 302 0.36 -15.18 -15.57
C LEU A 302 -0.75 -16.20 -15.29
N PRO A 303 -1.33 -16.87 -16.29
CA PRO A 303 -2.40 -17.82 -16.05
C PRO A 303 -2.00 -18.98 -15.15
N HIS A 304 -2.95 -19.45 -14.34
CA HIS A 304 -2.83 -20.69 -13.57
C HIS A 304 -2.92 -21.93 -14.49
N TYR A 305 -3.47 -21.77 -15.70
CA TYR A 305 -3.62 -22.83 -16.72
C TYR A 305 -4.58 -23.97 -16.34
N ASN A 306 -5.51 -23.71 -15.42
CA ASN A 306 -6.54 -24.69 -15.07
C ASN A 306 -7.82 -24.52 -15.90
N ARG A 307 -8.68 -25.54 -15.82
CA ARG A 307 -9.95 -25.60 -16.58
C ARG A 307 -10.96 -24.51 -16.21
N LEU A 308 -10.98 -24.08 -14.96
CA LEU A 308 -11.96 -23.11 -14.44
C LEU A 308 -11.62 -21.70 -14.91
N GLU A 309 -10.34 -21.33 -14.81
CA GLU A 309 -9.81 -20.08 -15.34
C GLU A 309 -9.99 -20.00 -16.86
N LEU A 310 -9.63 -21.06 -17.61
CA LEU A 310 -9.83 -21.11 -19.06
C LEU A 310 -11.29 -20.86 -19.44
N ALA A 311 -12.23 -21.55 -18.77
CA ALA A 311 -13.66 -21.38 -19.02
C ALA A 311 -14.16 -19.99 -18.63
N ALA A 312 -13.60 -19.35 -17.59
CA ALA A 312 -13.91 -17.97 -17.24
C ALA A 312 -13.42 -16.98 -18.30
N PHE A 313 -12.18 -17.15 -18.78
CA PHE A 313 -11.60 -16.30 -19.82
C PHE A 313 -12.34 -16.43 -21.16
N GLN A 314 -12.65 -17.66 -21.60
CA GLN A 314 -13.44 -17.91 -22.81
C GLN A 314 -14.83 -17.25 -22.74
N ARG A 315 -15.52 -17.33 -21.59
CA ARG A 315 -16.80 -16.65 -21.39
C ARG A 315 -16.67 -15.13 -21.44
N TRP A 316 -15.61 -14.59 -20.83
CA TRP A 316 -15.34 -13.15 -20.83
C TRP A 316 -15.11 -12.60 -22.24
N LEU A 317 -14.36 -13.34 -23.08
CA LEU A 317 -14.15 -13.01 -24.48
C LEU A 317 -15.45 -13.11 -25.29
N ALA A 318 -16.23 -14.18 -25.11
CA ALA A 318 -17.48 -14.41 -25.85
C ALA A 318 -18.58 -13.38 -25.54
N GLN A 319 -18.49 -12.68 -24.41
CA GLN A 319 -19.37 -11.55 -24.09
C GLN A 319 -19.00 -10.26 -24.82
N ARG A 320 -17.77 -10.16 -25.35
CA ARG A 320 -17.20 -8.94 -25.94
C ARG A 320 -17.01 -9.02 -27.44
N TYR A 321 -16.69 -10.22 -27.93
CA TYR A 321 -16.32 -10.44 -29.32
C TYR A 321 -17.09 -11.63 -29.89
N THR A 322 -17.46 -11.53 -31.15
CA THR A 322 -17.67 -12.72 -31.98
C THR A 322 -16.32 -13.42 -32.24
N LEU A 323 -16.37 -14.70 -32.60
CA LEU A 323 -15.14 -15.46 -32.87
C LEU A 323 -14.31 -14.84 -34.01
N SER A 324 -14.97 -14.33 -35.05
CA SER A 324 -14.33 -13.63 -36.17
C SER A 324 -13.67 -12.32 -35.78
N GLU A 325 -14.27 -11.57 -34.84
CA GLU A 325 -13.65 -10.35 -34.32
C GLU A 325 -12.41 -10.68 -33.48
N LEU A 326 -12.48 -11.73 -32.66
CA LEU A 326 -11.33 -12.17 -31.87
C LEU A 326 -10.16 -12.63 -32.76
N GLN A 327 -10.46 -13.42 -33.80
CA GLN A 327 -9.50 -13.83 -34.82
C GLN A 327 -8.79 -12.61 -35.44
N LEU A 328 -9.56 -11.62 -35.89
CA LEU A 328 -9.01 -10.39 -36.44
C LEU A 328 -8.12 -9.65 -35.42
N ARG A 329 -8.61 -9.48 -34.19
CA ARG A 329 -7.92 -8.75 -33.11
C ARG A 329 -6.63 -9.42 -32.66
N TRP A 330 -6.54 -10.74 -32.74
CA TRP A 330 -5.34 -11.48 -32.38
C TRP A 330 -4.45 -11.83 -33.58
N TYR A 331 -4.80 -11.37 -34.78
CA TYR A 331 -4.13 -11.75 -36.04
C TYR A 331 -4.10 -13.27 -36.25
N GLN A 332 -5.20 -13.93 -35.91
CA GLN A 332 -5.41 -15.36 -36.06
C GLN A 332 -6.52 -15.64 -37.07
N THR A 333 -6.62 -16.90 -37.50
CA THR A 333 -7.53 -17.37 -38.54
C THR A 333 -8.39 -18.53 -38.03
N PRO A 334 -9.44 -18.93 -38.77
CA PRO A 334 -10.17 -20.16 -38.46
C PRO A 334 -9.32 -21.43 -38.40
N ALA A 335 -8.11 -21.43 -38.99
CA ALA A 335 -7.18 -22.55 -38.89
C ALA A 335 -6.46 -22.60 -37.53
N ASP A 336 -6.33 -21.46 -36.85
CA ASP A 336 -5.76 -21.37 -35.50
C ASP A 336 -6.81 -21.77 -34.44
N PHE A 337 -8.04 -21.27 -34.59
CA PHE A 337 -9.21 -21.72 -33.82
C PHE A 337 -10.51 -21.41 -34.57
N SER A 338 -11.39 -22.40 -34.67
CA SER A 338 -12.68 -22.37 -35.38
C SER A 338 -13.90 -22.35 -34.45
N GLU A 339 -13.69 -22.59 -33.16
CA GLU A 339 -14.71 -22.60 -32.11
C GLU A 339 -14.13 -22.14 -30.77
N TRP A 340 -14.99 -21.71 -29.84
CA TRP A 340 -14.58 -21.17 -28.54
C TRP A 340 -13.77 -22.15 -27.67
N SER A 341 -14.06 -23.46 -27.76
CA SER A 341 -13.32 -24.51 -27.04
C SER A 341 -11.84 -24.58 -27.41
N GLN A 342 -11.45 -24.08 -28.58
CA GLN A 342 -10.07 -24.05 -29.08
C GLN A 342 -9.31 -22.78 -28.67
N VAL A 343 -10.01 -21.77 -28.13
CA VAL A 343 -9.37 -20.55 -27.60
C VAL A 343 -8.64 -20.90 -26.30
N THR A 344 -7.32 -20.65 -26.25
CA THR A 344 -6.48 -20.97 -25.08
C THR A 344 -6.13 -19.72 -24.26
N LEU A 345 -5.60 -19.92 -23.05
CA LEU A 345 -4.96 -18.86 -22.25
C LEU A 345 -3.65 -18.39 -22.93
N PRO A 346 -3.15 -17.17 -22.64
CA PRO A 346 -1.82 -16.76 -23.11
C PRO A 346 -0.71 -17.59 -22.44
N GLU A 347 0.38 -17.82 -23.16
CA GLU A 347 1.58 -18.48 -22.64
C GLU A 347 2.68 -17.46 -22.33
N THR A 348 3.73 -17.84 -21.59
CA THR A 348 4.87 -16.95 -21.25
C THR A 348 5.46 -16.20 -22.47
N LYS A 349 5.52 -16.86 -23.64
CA LYS A 349 6.03 -16.25 -24.88
C LYS A 349 5.16 -15.11 -25.42
N ASP A 350 3.88 -15.08 -25.06
CA ASP A 350 2.92 -14.05 -25.48
C ASP A 350 3.19 -12.71 -24.77
N TYR A 351 3.92 -12.73 -23.65
CA TYR A 351 4.27 -11.55 -22.85
C TYR A 351 5.60 -10.89 -23.27
N GLN A 352 6.33 -11.46 -24.22
CA GLN A 352 7.69 -11.03 -24.58
C GLN A 352 7.71 -9.63 -25.23
N THR A 353 8.41 -8.67 -24.61
CA THR A 353 8.49 -7.28 -25.09
C THR A 353 9.77 -6.94 -25.85
N VAL A 354 10.75 -7.85 -25.92
CA VAL A 354 12.03 -7.57 -26.61
C VAL A 354 11.78 -7.28 -28.11
N PRO A 355 12.39 -6.22 -28.69
CA PRO A 355 12.12 -5.83 -30.08
C PRO A 355 12.46 -6.90 -31.12
N GLY A 356 13.43 -7.78 -30.83
CA GLY A 356 13.83 -8.85 -31.75
C GLY A 356 12.81 -9.99 -31.91
N ALA A 357 11.70 -9.98 -31.16
CA ALA A 357 10.66 -10.98 -31.27
C ALA A 357 9.73 -10.71 -32.47
N ASN A 358 9.70 -11.62 -33.45
CA ASN A 358 8.89 -11.46 -34.66
C ASN A 358 7.39 -11.76 -34.47
N ASP A 359 7.02 -12.48 -33.39
CA ASP A 359 5.63 -12.84 -33.07
C ASP A 359 4.93 -11.81 -32.16
N SER A 360 5.25 -10.53 -32.31
CA SER A 360 4.81 -9.47 -31.40
C SER A 360 3.28 -9.28 -31.29
N HIS A 361 2.51 -9.78 -32.26
CA HIS A 361 1.05 -9.80 -32.23
C HIS A 361 0.48 -10.64 -31.08
N ARG A 362 1.23 -11.63 -30.57
CA ARG A 362 0.81 -12.47 -29.44
C ARG A 362 0.54 -11.69 -28.15
N LYS A 363 1.15 -10.51 -28.00
CA LYS A 363 0.91 -9.60 -26.86
C LYS A 363 -0.53 -9.11 -26.78
N LEU A 364 -1.28 -9.12 -27.88
CA LEU A 364 -2.69 -8.72 -27.89
C LEU A 364 -3.55 -9.68 -27.07
N LYS A 365 -3.24 -10.98 -27.14
CA LYS A 365 -3.86 -12.00 -26.29
C LYS A 365 -3.51 -11.82 -24.82
N ALA A 366 -2.25 -11.54 -24.52
CA ALA A 366 -1.80 -11.25 -23.15
C ALA A 366 -2.46 -9.96 -22.60
N ALA A 367 -2.69 -8.96 -23.45
CA ALA A 367 -3.38 -7.73 -23.08
C ALA A 367 -4.85 -8.00 -22.69
N ASP A 368 -5.59 -8.76 -23.50
CA ASP A 368 -6.97 -9.16 -23.17
C ASP A 368 -7.03 -9.99 -21.88
N TYR A 369 -6.09 -10.92 -21.67
CA TYR A 369 -6.02 -11.67 -20.42
C TYR A 369 -5.72 -10.76 -19.22
N THR A 370 -4.82 -9.78 -19.37
CA THR A 370 -4.54 -8.80 -18.32
C THR A 370 -5.80 -7.99 -17.98
N HIS A 371 -6.55 -7.52 -18.98
CA HIS A 371 -7.83 -6.84 -18.77
C HIS A 371 -8.87 -7.75 -18.09
N PHE A 372 -8.98 -9.00 -18.51
CA PHE A 372 -9.83 -10.00 -17.87
C PHE A 372 -9.53 -10.12 -16.37
N THR A 373 -8.26 -10.13 -15.97
CA THR A 373 -7.86 -10.26 -14.55
C THR A 373 -8.35 -9.08 -13.70
N GLN A 374 -8.31 -7.85 -14.22
CA GLN A 374 -8.80 -6.66 -13.52
C GLN A 374 -10.29 -6.78 -13.18
N GLU A 375 -11.09 -7.19 -14.17
CA GLU A 375 -12.53 -7.34 -13.97
C GLU A 375 -12.88 -8.58 -13.14
N ALA A 376 -12.12 -9.67 -13.28
CA ALA A 376 -12.32 -10.87 -12.47
C ALA A 376 -12.08 -10.57 -10.99
N PHE A 377 -11.02 -9.85 -10.66
CA PHE A 377 -10.78 -9.37 -9.31
C PHE A 377 -11.88 -8.42 -8.83
N SER A 378 -12.29 -7.45 -9.66
CA SER A 378 -13.36 -6.50 -9.28
C SER A 378 -14.67 -7.23 -8.93
N ARG A 379 -15.03 -8.30 -9.65
CA ARG A 379 -16.18 -9.15 -9.31
C ARG A 379 -16.01 -9.89 -8.00
N TRP A 380 -14.81 -10.42 -7.72
CA TRP A 380 -14.50 -11.05 -6.44
C TRP A 380 -14.59 -10.06 -5.28
N ALA A 381 -14.00 -8.87 -5.43
CA ALA A 381 -14.06 -7.82 -4.42
C ALA A 381 -15.51 -7.39 -4.13
N GLN A 382 -16.33 -7.22 -5.17
CA GLN A 382 -17.75 -6.93 -5.01
C GLN A 382 -18.51 -8.02 -4.26
N ARG A 383 -18.16 -9.29 -4.50
CA ARG A 383 -18.74 -10.45 -3.81
C ARG A 383 -18.42 -10.39 -2.31
N MET A 384 -17.16 -10.18 -1.94
CA MET A 384 -16.74 -10.05 -0.54
C MET A 384 -17.34 -8.81 0.13
N TYR A 385 -17.37 -7.67 -0.56
CA TYR A 385 -18.00 -6.44 -0.07
C TYR A 385 -19.46 -6.68 0.30
N ARG A 386 -20.23 -7.35 -0.58
CA ARG A 386 -21.63 -7.72 -0.31
C ARG A 386 -21.76 -8.59 0.94
N VAL A 387 -20.91 -9.61 1.09
CA VAL A 387 -20.91 -10.48 2.27
C VAL A 387 -20.68 -9.69 3.57
N ILE A 388 -19.73 -8.75 3.56
CA ILE A 388 -19.47 -7.87 4.71
C ILE A 388 -20.73 -7.06 5.08
N ARG A 389 -21.41 -6.49 4.08
CA ARG A 389 -22.66 -5.73 4.29
C ARG A 389 -23.80 -6.62 4.78
N GLU A 390 -23.97 -7.81 4.20
CA GLU A 390 -25.01 -8.79 4.58
C GLU A 390 -24.79 -9.34 6.00
N ALA A 391 -23.54 -9.48 6.44
CA ALA A 391 -23.18 -9.85 7.81
C ALA A 391 -23.47 -8.73 8.85
N GLY A 392 -23.79 -7.52 8.37
CA GLY A 392 -24.29 -6.39 9.18
C GLY A 392 -23.32 -5.22 9.35
N SER A 393 -22.08 -5.32 8.88
CA SER A 393 -21.08 -4.27 9.11
C SER A 393 -21.29 -3.03 8.22
N GLN A 394 -21.23 -1.86 8.85
CA GLN A 394 -21.34 -0.55 8.19
C GLN A 394 -20.00 0.20 8.12
N THR A 395 -18.90 -0.43 8.53
CA THR A 395 -17.55 0.17 8.51
C THR A 395 -16.91 0.07 7.12
N LEU A 396 -15.71 0.63 6.97
CA LEU A 396 -15.04 0.75 5.67
C LEU A 396 -14.53 -0.60 5.17
N VAL A 397 -14.54 -0.79 3.86
CA VAL A 397 -13.96 -1.95 3.16
C VAL A 397 -12.98 -1.47 2.10
N GLY A 398 -11.75 -1.99 2.12
CA GLY A 398 -10.71 -1.68 1.15
C GLY A 398 -9.93 -2.91 0.68
N VAL A 399 -8.87 -2.68 -0.08
CA VAL A 399 -7.93 -3.69 -0.59
C VAL A 399 -6.52 -3.14 -0.42
N GLY A 400 -5.62 -3.90 0.21
CA GLY A 400 -4.19 -3.59 0.28
C GLY A 400 -3.51 -3.80 -1.07
N GLN A 401 -2.97 -2.76 -1.69
CA GLN A 401 -2.49 -2.77 -3.06
C GLN A 401 -1.01 -2.39 -3.13
N ASP A 402 -0.19 -3.27 -3.70
CA ASP A 402 1.21 -3.01 -4.00
C ASP A 402 1.43 -2.21 -5.29
N GLU A 403 2.70 -1.92 -5.59
CA GLU A 403 3.22 -1.35 -6.85
C GLU A 403 3.02 -2.33 -8.05
N ALA A 404 1.80 -2.84 -8.21
CA ALA A 404 1.44 -3.92 -9.10
C ALA A 404 1.54 -3.57 -10.58
N GLY A 405 1.49 -2.28 -10.91
CA GLY A 405 1.42 -1.78 -12.28
C GLY A 405 0.20 -2.34 -13.02
N VAL A 406 0.39 -3.47 -13.72
CA VAL A 406 -0.67 -4.12 -14.53
C VAL A 406 -1.30 -5.37 -13.91
N ARG A 407 -0.90 -5.82 -12.71
CA ARG A 407 -1.55 -7.00 -12.10
C ARG A 407 -2.99 -6.70 -11.72
N ILE A 408 -3.21 -6.05 -10.59
CA ILE A 408 -4.51 -5.56 -10.12
C ILE A 408 -4.33 -4.06 -9.84
N ALA A 409 -5.22 -3.23 -10.37
CA ALA A 409 -5.10 -1.78 -10.26
C ALA A 409 -6.36 -1.15 -9.63
N PRO A 410 -6.20 -0.21 -8.68
CA PRO A 410 -7.32 0.49 -8.04
C PRO A 410 -8.27 1.17 -9.00
N GLN A 411 -7.76 1.62 -10.15
CA GLN A 411 -8.54 2.24 -11.22
C GLN A 411 -9.65 1.32 -11.78
N PHE A 412 -9.65 0.02 -11.49
CA PHE A 412 -10.71 -0.91 -11.91
C PHE A 412 -11.67 -1.26 -10.77
N TYR A 413 -11.15 -1.58 -9.57
CA TYR A 413 -11.98 -2.07 -8.47
C TYR A 413 -12.50 -0.99 -7.52
N ALA A 414 -12.03 0.27 -7.62
CA ALA A 414 -12.51 1.37 -6.78
C ALA A 414 -14.04 1.52 -6.66
N PRO A 415 -14.86 1.25 -7.71
CA PRO A 415 -16.32 1.33 -7.58
C PRO A 415 -16.96 0.32 -6.63
N VAL A 416 -16.22 -0.69 -6.17
CA VAL A 416 -16.73 -1.79 -5.33
C VAL A 416 -16.06 -1.86 -3.95
N VAL A 417 -15.41 -0.78 -3.53
CA VAL A 417 -14.77 -0.60 -2.21
C VAL A 417 -15.03 0.82 -1.69
N ASP A 418 -14.86 1.05 -0.39
CA ASP A 418 -15.03 2.38 0.22
C ASP A 418 -13.75 3.24 0.13
N TYR A 419 -12.59 2.61 -0.05
CA TYR A 419 -11.30 3.27 -0.22
C TYR A 419 -10.31 2.39 -0.99
N THR A 420 -9.31 3.02 -1.62
CA THR A 420 -8.18 2.33 -2.26
C THR A 420 -6.91 2.53 -1.44
N THR A 421 -5.86 1.80 -1.77
CA THR A 421 -4.57 1.90 -1.07
C THR A 421 -3.40 1.91 -2.05
N THR A 422 -2.22 2.21 -1.51
CA THR A 422 -0.91 2.08 -2.19
C THR A 422 0.14 1.62 -1.20
N HIS A 423 0.98 0.66 -1.58
CA HIS A 423 2.15 0.21 -0.81
C HIS A 423 3.45 0.63 -1.52
N PRO A 424 3.98 1.82 -1.25
CA PRO A 424 5.18 2.34 -1.92
C PRO A 424 6.45 1.71 -1.32
N TRP A 425 6.95 0.65 -1.95
CA TRP A 425 8.09 -0.14 -1.52
C TRP A 425 9.39 0.21 -2.24
N TRP A 426 9.41 0.04 -3.56
CA TRP A 426 10.62 -0.03 -4.37
C TRP A 426 10.84 1.22 -5.20
N ASN A 427 9.75 1.90 -5.59
CA ASN A 427 9.79 2.93 -6.61
C ASN A 427 10.26 4.31 -6.11
N ASN A 428 11.43 4.34 -5.46
CA ASN A 428 11.92 5.49 -4.69
C ASN A 428 12.24 6.74 -5.55
N ASP A 429 12.45 6.57 -6.86
CA ASP A 429 12.74 7.69 -7.78
C ASP A 429 11.47 8.33 -8.34
N ASP A 430 10.34 7.62 -8.29
CA ASP A 430 9.06 8.03 -8.87
C ASP A 430 7.91 7.92 -7.85
N LEU A 431 8.21 8.19 -6.57
CA LEU A 431 7.26 8.07 -5.45
C LEU A 431 5.95 8.85 -5.69
N LEU A 432 6.04 10.06 -6.26
CA LEU A 432 4.86 10.87 -6.55
C LEU A 432 3.97 10.19 -7.60
N TRP A 433 4.56 9.64 -8.66
CA TRP A 433 3.81 8.93 -9.69
C TRP A 433 3.16 7.67 -9.13
N ASP A 434 3.92 6.91 -8.35
CA ASP A 434 3.48 5.66 -7.75
C ASP A 434 2.24 5.86 -6.87
N MET A 435 2.27 6.85 -5.97
CA MET A 435 1.16 7.19 -5.08
C MET A 435 -0.04 7.83 -5.81
N LEU A 436 0.18 8.50 -6.94
CA LEU A 436 -0.92 9.07 -7.72
C LEU A 436 -1.60 8.04 -8.62
N LEU A 437 -0.89 7.00 -9.05
CA LEU A 437 -1.41 5.98 -9.97
C LEU A 437 -2.66 5.28 -9.40
N ASP A 438 -2.62 5.01 -8.11
CA ASP A 438 -3.64 4.28 -7.35
C ASP A 438 -4.74 5.19 -6.77
N LYS A 439 -4.55 6.51 -6.87
CA LYS A 439 -5.55 7.49 -6.45
C LYS A 439 -6.66 7.59 -7.48
N THR A 440 -7.89 7.36 -7.04
CA THR A 440 -9.08 7.41 -7.91
C THR A 440 -9.91 8.68 -7.68
N LEU A 441 -10.93 8.87 -8.49
CA LEU A 441 -11.77 10.08 -8.46
C LEU A 441 -12.78 10.11 -7.31
N SER A 442 -13.27 8.94 -6.89
CA SER A 442 -14.52 8.81 -6.13
C SER A 442 -14.34 8.40 -4.68
N VAL A 443 -13.21 7.79 -4.34
CA VAL A 443 -12.93 7.24 -3.00
C VAL A 443 -11.54 7.67 -2.53
N PRO A 444 -11.30 7.77 -1.21
CA PRO A 444 -10.02 8.17 -0.68
C PRO A 444 -8.98 7.08 -0.97
N ASN A 445 -7.72 7.49 -1.12
CA ASN A 445 -6.58 6.57 -1.24
C ASN A 445 -5.74 6.65 0.04
N LEU A 446 -5.53 5.52 0.70
CA LEU A 446 -4.70 5.39 1.91
C LEU A 446 -3.31 4.88 1.53
N ILE A 447 -2.26 5.62 1.88
CA ILE A 447 -0.88 5.14 1.68
C ILE A 447 -0.59 4.11 2.78
N GLN A 448 -0.79 2.81 2.51
CA GLN A 448 -1.10 1.83 3.56
C GLN A 448 0.09 0.98 4.05
N GLU A 449 1.01 0.57 3.18
CA GLU A 449 2.23 -0.10 3.62
C GLU A 449 3.43 0.70 3.16
N THR A 450 3.81 1.67 3.98
CA THR A 450 4.99 2.50 3.73
C THR A 450 6.15 2.04 4.59
N GLY A 451 7.23 1.61 3.98
CA GLY A 451 8.46 1.25 4.69
C GLY A 451 9.69 1.39 3.80
N VAL A 452 10.84 0.99 4.34
CA VAL A 452 12.09 0.95 3.59
C VAL A 452 12.61 -0.48 3.63
N MET A 453 12.53 -1.15 2.48
CA MET A 453 13.05 -2.50 2.29
C MET A 453 14.56 -2.53 2.52
N LEU A 454 15.06 -3.59 3.15
CA LEU A 454 16.49 -3.80 3.24
C LEU A 454 17.05 -4.09 1.85
N VAL A 455 18.05 -3.31 1.46
CA VAL A 455 18.87 -3.55 0.28
C VAL A 455 20.29 -3.82 0.76
N ARG A 456 20.98 -4.74 0.09
CA ARG A 456 22.37 -5.09 0.40
C ARG A 456 23.30 -4.67 -0.73
N ASP A 457 24.52 -4.30 -0.37
CA ASP A 457 25.64 -4.18 -1.30
C ASP A 457 26.08 -5.57 -1.78
N VAL A 458 26.95 -5.62 -2.81
CA VAL A 458 27.45 -6.83 -3.44
C VAL A 458 28.16 -7.79 -2.47
N ASP A 459 28.60 -7.29 -1.31
CA ASP A 459 29.24 -8.06 -0.24
C ASP A 459 28.28 -8.48 0.90
N GLY A 460 27.00 -8.11 0.80
CA GLY A 460 25.96 -8.44 1.76
C GLY A 460 25.75 -7.42 2.89
N ARG A 461 26.56 -6.36 2.99
CA ARG A 461 26.33 -5.29 3.98
C ARG A 461 25.07 -4.47 3.63
N PRO A 462 24.38 -3.87 4.61
CA PRO A 462 23.28 -2.95 4.31
C PRO A 462 23.74 -1.84 3.37
N TRP A 463 22.96 -1.60 2.30
CA TRP A 463 23.22 -0.54 1.32
C TRP A 463 23.04 0.86 1.92
N ARG A 464 22.13 0.98 2.89
CA ARG A 464 21.82 2.22 3.61
C ARG A 464 22.04 2.02 5.10
N SER A 465 22.53 3.06 5.76
CA SER A 465 22.45 3.21 7.21
C SER A 465 20.99 3.39 7.66
N GLU A 466 20.73 3.16 8.95
CA GLU A 466 19.39 3.39 9.51
C GLU A 466 18.95 4.86 9.43
N ALA A 467 19.90 5.82 9.49
CA ALA A 467 19.59 7.24 9.31
C ALA A 467 19.13 7.55 7.88
N GLU A 468 19.78 6.96 6.88
CA GLU A 468 19.35 7.09 5.47
C GLU A 468 18.00 6.40 5.23
N ASN A 469 17.72 5.27 5.90
CA ASN A 469 16.39 4.66 5.87
C ASN A 469 15.33 5.58 6.49
N ALA A 470 15.64 6.26 7.59
CA ALA A 470 14.73 7.24 8.20
C ALA A 470 14.48 8.45 7.29
N HIS A 471 15.51 8.97 6.62
CA HIS A 471 15.36 10.05 5.64
C HIS A 471 14.49 9.62 4.45
N LEU A 472 14.70 8.41 3.92
CA LEU A 472 13.86 7.87 2.85
C LEU A 472 12.42 7.65 3.31
N LEU A 473 12.20 7.16 4.54
CA LEU A 473 10.86 7.05 5.10
C LEU A 473 10.21 8.44 5.15
N GLU A 474 10.89 9.46 5.67
CA GLU A 474 10.38 10.84 5.70
C GLU A 474 9.98 11.34 4.30
N ARG A 475 10.81 11.10 3.28
CA ARG A 475 10.49 11.43 1.88
C ARG A 475 9.22 10.73 1.41
N LYS A 476 9.02 9.45 1.75
CA LYS A 476 7.78 8.71 1.44
C LYS A 476 6.57 9.31 2.16
N LEU A 477 6.71 9.65 3.44
CA LEU A 477 5.63 10.24 4.25
C LEU A 477 5.15 11.58 3.68
N ILE A 478 6.09 12.48 3.39
CA ILE A 478 5.78 13.81 2.84
C ILE A 478 5.25 13.69 1.41
N THR A 479 5.84 12.84 0.57
CA THR A 479 5.32 12.59 -0.78
C THR A 479 3.89 12.04 -0.74
N GLY A 480 3.54 11.20 0.23
CA GLY A 480 2.16 10.73 0.43
C GLY A 480 1.17 11.86 0.70
N LEU A 481 1.60 12.92 1.42
CA LEU A 481 0.80 14.14 1.58
C LEU A 481 0.72 14.95 0.29
N VAL A 482 1.81 15.06 -0.45
CA VAL A 482 1.83 15.73 -1.77
C VAL A 482 0.85 15.05 -2.72
N ALA A 483 0.85 13.72 -2.77
CA ALA A 483 -0.05 12.89 -3.58
C ALA A 483 -1.52 12.93 -3.11
N ARG A 484 -1.83 13.66 -2.03
CA ARG A 484 -3.17 13.78 -1.43
C ARG A 484 -3.72 12.44 -0.94
N GLY A 485 -2.86 11.65 -0.29
CA GLY A 485 -3.28 10.48 0.48
C GLY A 485 -4.18 10.88 1.66
N ALA A 486 -5.16 10.04 1.96
CA ALA A 486 -6.12 10.20 3.06
C ALA A 486 -5.48 10.01 4.46
N GLY A 487 -4.23 9.56 4.46
CA GLY A 487 -3.37 9.35 5.60
C GLY A 487 -2.33 8.30 5.26
N LEU A 488 -1.63 7.80 6.27
CA LEU A 488 -0.55 6.86 6.06
C LEU A 488 -0.49 5.77 7.13
N VAL A 489 -0.18 4.55 6.71
CA VAL A 489 0.14 3.43 7.56
C VAL A 489 1.55 2.94 7.22
N GLN A 490 2.40 2.88 8.25
CA GLN A 490 3.79 2.45 8.14
C GLN A 490 3.88 0.94 8.30
N TRP A 491 4.70 0.26 7.50
CA TRP A 491 5.01 -1.16 7.71
C TRP A 491 6.41 -1.29 8.31
N LEU A 492 6.57 -1.78 9.53
CA LEU A 492 5.58 -2.11 10.56
C LEU A 492 6.09 -1.69 11.95
N TRP A 493 5.33 -1.89 13.03
CA TRP A 493 5.72 -1.44 14.37
C TRP A 493 6.99 -2.17 14.86
N HIS A 494 6.94 -3.50 14.99
CA HIS A 494 8.08 -4.33 15.39
C HIS A 494 8.78 -4.97 14.19
N THR A 495 10.11 -5.01 14.19
CA THR A 495 10.87 -5.68 13.13
C THR A 495 10.50 -7.14 12.98
N ASN A 496 10.36 -7.64 11.75
CA ASN A 496 9.89 -9.00 11.49
C ASN A 496 11.00 -10.07 11.54
N GLY A 497 11.63 -10.22 12.71
CA GLY A 497 12.85 -11.03 12.89
C GLY A 497 12.75 -12.54 12.59
N TYR A 498 11.56 -13.12 12.39
CA TYR A 498 11.42 -14.54 12.02
C TYR A 498 11.10 -14.74 10.53
N MET A 499 11.05 -13.67 9.75
CA MET A 499 10.92 -13.80 8.31
C MET A 499 12.22 -14.28 7.66
N ILE A 500 12.05 -15.19 6.70
CA ILE A 500 13.14 -15.69 5.86
C ILE A 500 13.55 -14.68 4.79
N SER A 501 12.69 -13.71 4.49
CA SER A 501 12.98 -12.63 3.54
C SER A 501 13.93 -11.65 4.18
N ASP A 502 15.15 -11.57 3.65
CA ASP A 502 16.15 -10.58 4.04
C ASP A 502 15.63 -9.15 3.86
N ASN A 503 14.79 -8.93 2.85
CA ASN A 503 14.24 -7.62 2.57
C ASN A 503 13.30 -7.15 3.69
N GLU A 504 12.59 -8.09 4.33
CA GLU A 504 11.55 -7.80 5.34
C GLU A 504 12.01 -7.92 6.79
N ASN A 505 13.02 -8.74 7.08
CA ASN A 505 13.36 -9.11 8.47
C ASN A 505 13.87 -7.97 9.36
N SER A 506 14.28 -6.85 8.75
CA SER A 506 14.85 -5.67 9.42
C SER A 506 14.00 -4.40 9.25
N ILE A 507 12.89 -4.49 8.52
CA ILE A 507 11.91 -3.40 8.40
C ILE A 507 11.15 -3.32 9.71
N GLY A 508 11.00 -2.12 10.27
CA GLY A 508 10.26 -1.89 11.50
C GLY A 508 10.64 -0.57 12.17
N LEU A 509 9.86 -0.11 13.14
CA LEU A 509 10.15 1.06 13.97
C LEU A 509 10.85 0.69 15.28
N VAL A 510 10.56 -0.49 15.81
CA VAL A 510 11.08 -1.03 17.07
C VAL A 510 11.69 -2.40 16.80
N ARG A 511 12.90 -2.64 17.30
CA ARG A 511 13.60 -3.91 17.15
C ARG A 511 12.97 -4.99 18.03
N GLN A 512 13.33 -6.24 17.78
CA GLN A 512 12.90 -7.40 18.57
C GLN A 512 13.28 -7.31 20.07
N ASP A 513 14.29 -6.52 20.42
CA ASP A 513 14.71 -6.26 21.80
C ASP A 513 14.02 -5.05 22.45
N GLY A 514 13.06 -4.42 21.77
CA GLY A 514 12.35 -3.22 22.23
C GLY A 514 13.08 -1.90 21.96
N SER A 515 14.30 -1.92 21.40
CA SER A 515 15.02 -0.69 21.09
C SER A 515 14.44 0.02 19.86
N ALA A 516 14.27 1.34 19.94
CA ALA A 516 13.77 2.14 18.83
C ALA A 516 14.80 2.27 17.70
N LYS A 517 14.31 2.29 16.46
CA LYS A 517 15.08 2.68 15.27
C LYS A 517 14.85 4.17 14.93
N PRO A 518 15.78 4.85 14.22
CA PRO A 518 15.61 6.25 13.82
C PRO A 518 14.30 6.57 13.10
N GLU A 519 13.73 5.61 12.37
CA GLU A 519 12.43 5.70 11.70
C GLU A 519 11.28 6.04 12.67
N LEU A 520 11.35 5.63 13.95
CA LEU A 520 10.32 5.97 14.95
C LEU A 520 10.28 7.49 15.23
N ALA A 521 11.43 8.17 15.19
CA ALA A 521 11.48 9.62 15.37
C ALA A 521 10.80 10.35 14.21
N VAL A 522 10.97 9.83 12.99
CA VAL A 522 10.28 10.34 11.78
C VAL A 522 8.77 10.18 11.92
N MET A 523 8.29 9.02 12.40
CA MET A 523 6.85 8.80 12.63
C MET A 523 6.26 9.74 13.70
N ARG A 524 6.98 10.02 14.79
CA ARG A 524 6.56 10.99 15.81
C ARG A 524 6.47 12.41 15.24
N GLU A 525 7.45 12.82 14.45
CA GLU A 525 7.48 14.13 13.81
C GLU A 525 6.36 14.27 12.75
N PHE A 526 6.09 13.20 12.00
CA PHE A 526 4.95 13.15 11.09
C PHE A 526 3.61 13.21 11.83
N SER A 527 3.46 12.51 12.97
CA SER A 527 2.25 12.63 13.81
C SER A 527 2.03 14.07 14.27
N ARG A 528 3.10 14.78 14.69
CA ARG A 528 3.05 16.20 15.05
C ARG A 528 2.55 17.06 13.88
N LEU A 529 3.03 16.81 12.66
CA LEU A 529 2.56 17.49 11.45
C LEU A 529 1.08 17.21 11.19
N MET A 530 0.67 15.95 11.23
CA MET A 530 -0.71 15.54 10.92
C MET A 530 -1.72 16.11 11.92
N GLN A 531 -1.37 16.14 13.21
CA GLN A 531 -2.17 16.81 14.24
C GLN A 531 -2.28 18.32 13.99
N ALA A 532 -1.19 18.96 13.55
CA ALA A 532 -1.23 20.37 13.21
C ALA A 532 -2.23 20.62 12.06
N VAL A 533 -2.20 19.84 10.99
CA VAL A 533 -3.01 20.13 9.78
C VAL A 533 -4.44 19.56 9.80
N ALA A 534 -4.75 18.63 10.71
CA ALA A 534 -5.99 17.84 10.76
C ALA A 534 -7.28 18.63 10.44
N GLN A 535 -7.54 19.71 11.19
CA GLN A 535 -8.78 20.50 11.10
C GLN A 535 -8.68 21.69 10.13
N ARG A 536 -7.59 21.76 9.35
CA ARG A 536 -7.27 22.90 8.50
C ARG A 536 -7.21 22.55 7.03
N ARG A 537 -7.29 21.27 6.68
CA ARG A 537 -7.24 20.81 5.29
C ARG A 537 -8.47 21.26 4.50
N VAL A 538 -8.24 21.66 3.26
CA VAL A 538 -9.27 22.03 2.30
C VAL A 538 -9.11 21.13 1.09
N ASP A 539 -10.21 20.52 0.66
CA ASP A 539 -10.26 19.80 -0.60
C ASP A 539 -10.10 20.78 -1.76
N THR A 540 -9.12 20.54 -2.63
CA THR A 540 -8.96 21.28 -3.87
C THR A 540 -9.37 20.42 -5.05
N GLU A 541 -9.92 21.04 -6.09
CA GLU A 541 -10.07 20.40 -7.37
C GLU A 541 -8.74 20.40 -8.14
N GLN A 542 -8.62 19.51 -9.13
CA GLN A 542 -7.42 19.34 -9.94
C GLN A 542 -7.72 19.81 -11.35
N ASP A 543 -7.13 20.94 -11.73
CA ASP A 543 -7.33 21.53 -13.06
C ASP A 543 -6.60 20.78 -14.18
N VAL A 544 -5.63 19.91 -13.84
CA VAL A 544 -4.83 19.14 -14.78
C VAL A 544 -4.98 17.65 -14.50
N TRP A 545 -5.43 16.92 -15.51
CA TRP A 545 -5.57 15.47 -15.46
C TRP A 545 -4.60 14.80 -16.42
N VAL A 546 -4.07 13.64 -16.02
CA VAL A 546 -3.21 12.79 -16.85
C VAL A 546 -3.91 11.44 -17.04
N VAL A 547 -4.08 11.03 -18.29
CA VAL A 547 -4.70 9.74 -18.61
C VAL A 547 -3.66 8.63 -18.46
N ILE A 548 -4.06 7.52 -17.84
CA ILE A 548 -3.33 6.27 -17.80
C ILE A 548 -3.80 5.41 -18.99
N PRO A 549 -2.97 5.22 -20.04
CA PRO A 549 -3.37 4.47 -21.23
C PRO A 549 -3.22 2.96 -20.99
N TYR A 550 -4.18 2.35 -20.29
CA TYR A 550 -4.12 0.93 -19.92
C TYR A 550 -4.08 -0.01 -21.13
N SER A 551 -4.68 0.34 -22.27
CA SER A 551 -4.61 -0.44 -23.51
C SER A 551 -3.17 -0.68 -23.95
N GLN A 552 -2.34 0.37 -23.99
CA GLN A 552 -0.92 0.20 -24.32
C GLN A 552 -0.13 -0.39 -23.16
N TRP A 553 -0.51 -0.12 -21.90
CA TRP A 553 0.13 -0.74 -20.74
C TRP A 553 -0.03 -2.28 -20.77
N PHE A 554 -1.24 -2.77 -21.02
CA PHE A 554 -1.55 -4.18 -21.13
C PHE A 554 -0.91 -4.82 -22.36
N ALA A 555 -0.72 -4.09 -23.46
CA ALA A 555 0.03 -4.64 -24.59
C ALA A 555 1.55 -4.67 -24.33
N ARG A 556 2.11 -3.57 -23.82
CA ARG A 556 3.54 -3.34 -23.61
C ARG A 556 3.77 -2.32 -22.48
N PRO A 557 4.08 -2.77 -21.25
CA PRO A 557 4.14 -1.89 -20.09
C PRO A 557 5.07 -0.69 -20.19
N GLU A 558 6.20 -0.84 -20.89
CA GLU A 558 7.19 0.22 -21.06
C GLU A 558 6.59 1.49 -21.68
N LEU A 559 5.58 1.36 -22.55
CA LEU A 559 4.93 2.49 -23.22
C LEU A 559 4.10 3.37 -22.27
N ALA A 560 3.46 2.79 -21.26
CA ALA A 560 2.59 3.53 -20.36
C ALA A 560 3.34 3.99 -19.11
N VAL A 561 4.20 3.12 -18.55
CA VAL A 561 4.97 3.41 -17.33
C VAL A 561 5.88 4.61 -17.54
N GLU A 562 6.70 4.60 -18.59
CA GLU A 562 7.66 5.67 -18.84
C GLU A 562 6.95 7.01 -19.16
N GLY A 563 5.96 6.97 -20.06
CA GLY A 563 5.24 8.17 -20.46
C GLY A 563 4.47 8.84 -19.30
N THR A 564 3.80 8.05 -18.45
CA THR A 564 3.07 8.61 -17.31
C THR A 564 4.00 9.06 -16.17
N ARG A 565 5.14 8.37 -15.95
CA ARG A 565 6.17 8.80 -14.98
C ARG A 565 6.76 10.14 -15.36
N GLN A 566 7.20 10.29 -16.60
CA GLN A 566 7.80 11.54 -17.06
C GLN A 566 6.77 12.69 -17.06
N ALA A 567 5.50 12.42 -17.40
CA ALA A 567 4.42 13.41 -17.28
C ALA A 567 4.25 13.92 -15.84
N VAL A 568 4.17 13.00 -14.86
CA VAL A 568 4.04 13.37 -13.43
C VAL A 568 5.30 14.08 -12.93
N ARG A 569 6.49 13.62 -13.34
CA ARG A 569 7.76 14.23 -12.96
C ARG A 569 7.82 15.69 -13.40
N VAL A 570 7.52 15.97 -14.66
CA VAL A 570 7.51 17.34 -15.21
C VAL A 570 6.46 18.20 -14.52
N LEU A 571 5.21 17.71 -14.40
CA LEU A 571 4.14 18.47 -13.75
C LEU A 571 4.45 18.79 -12.28
N GLY A 572 4.92 17.80 -11.52
CA GLY A 572 5.19 17.94 -10.10
C GLY A 572 6.43 18.78 -9.81
N TYR A 573 7.58 18.41 -10.38
CA TYR A 573 8.88 18.99 -10.00
C TYR A 573 9.16 20.30 -10.73
N ASP A 574 8.75 20.44 -11.99
CA ASP A 574 9.03 21.66 -12.76
C ASP A 574 7.90 22.70 -12.65
N PHE A 575 6.65 22.26 -12.49
CA PHE A 575 5.50 23.18 -12.44
C PHE A 575 4.83 23.28 -11.06
N GLY A 576 5.19 22.44 -10.08
CA GLY A 576 4.52 22.40 -8.78
C GLY A 576 3.06 21.93 -8.85
N ILE A 577 2.66 21.30 -9.97
CA ILE A 577 1.30 20.83 -10.22
C ILE A 577 1.20 19.35 -9.90
N VAL A 578 0.35 18.99 -8.95
CA VAL A 578 0.02 17.59 -8.65
C VAL A 578 -1.21 17.19 -9.48
N PRO A 579 -1.07 16.43 -10.59
CA PRO A 579 -2.20 16.09 -11.44
C PRO A 579 -3.16 15.10 -10.76
N GLN A 580 -4.35 14.95 -11.34
CA GLN A 580 -5.18 13.75 -11.12
C GLN A 580 -4.86 12.72 -12.21
N LEU A 581 -4.54 11.49 -11.82
CA LEU A 581 -4.41 10.40 -12.77
C LEU A 581 -5.76 9.70 -12.95
N ILE A 582 -6.07 9.29 -14.17
CA ILE A 582 -7.33 8.59 -14.47
C ILE A 582 -7.14 7.51 -15.52
N SER A 583 -7.72 6.34 -15.28
CA SER A 583 -7.80 5.30 -16.31
C SER A 583 -8.54 5.78 -17.56
N GLU A 584 -8.05 5.40 -18.74
CA GLU A 584 -8.79 5.62 -19.98
C GLU A 584 -10.21 5.02 -19.94
N TYR A 585 -10.41 3.90 -19.23
CA TYR A 585 -11.71 3.25 -19.06
C TYR A 585 -12.67 4.00 -18.12
N GLN A 586 -12.17 4.99 -17.37
CA GLN A 586 -12.97 5.84 -16.49
C GLN A 586 -13.24 7.24 -17.09
N LEU A 587 -12.81 7.53 -18.32
CA LEU A 587 -12.97 8.86 -18.92
C LEU A 587 -14.42 9.29 -19.13
N GLY A 588 -15.38 8.34 -19.10
CA GLY A 588 -16.80 8.67 -19.07
C GLY A 588 -17.21 9.53 -17.86
N GLU A 589 -16.46 9.46 -16.75
CA GLU A 589 -16.71 10.26 -15.55
C GLU A 589 -16.52 11.77 -15.77
N LEU A 590 -15.67 12.18 -16.73
CA LEU A 590 -15.48 13.60 -17.09
C LEU A 590 -16.82 14.30 -17.38
N MET A 591 -17.75 13.58 -18.01
CA MET A 591 -19.03 14.16 -18.43
C MET A 591 -20.01 14.33 -17.27
N LYS A 592 -19.75 13.64 -16.14
CA LYS A 592 -20.59 13.68 -14.93
C LYS A 592 -20.14 14.71 -13.90
N LEU A 593 -18.91 15.23 -14.05
CA LEU A 593 -18.39 16.24 -13.15
C LEU A 593 -19.12 17.57 -13.30
N LYS A 594 -19.37 18.24 -12.17
CA LYS A 594 -19.90 19.61 -12.13
C LYS A 594 -18.89 20.61 -12.69
N GLU A 595 -17.66 20.50 -12.22
CA GLU A 595 -16.51 21.28 -12.66
C GLU A 595 -15.50 20.33 -13.27
N ARG A 596 -15.09 20.62 -14.51
CA ARG A 596 -14.22 19.76 -15.30
C ARG A 596 -12.81 20.31 -15.26
N PRO A 597 -11.78 19.44 -15.36
CA PRO A 597 -10.41 19.92 -15.47
C PRO A 597 -10.28 20.85 -16.67
N GLN A 598 -9.45 21.87 -16.53
CA GLN A 598 -9.13 22.78 -17.62
C GLN A 598 -8.32 22.08 -18.70
N THR A 599 -7.43 21.17 -18.29
CA THR A 599 -6.52 20.44 -19.18
C THR A 599 -6.53 18.94 -18.90
N VAL A 600 -6.63 18.14 -19.95
CA VAL A 600 -6.38 16.69 -19.94
C VAL A 600 -5.16 16.40 -20.81
N ILE A 601 -4.24 15.58 -20.31
CA ILE A 601 -3.02 15.17 -21.00
C ILE A 601 -3.05 13.66 -21.23
N VAL A 602 -2.81 13.22 -22.46
CA VAL A 602 -2.63 11.81 -22.83
C VAL A 602 -1.16 11.63 -23.26
N PRO A 603 -0.30 11.13 -22.37
CA PRO A 603 1.14 11.05 -22.62
C PRO A 603 1.50 9.85 -23.49
N SER A 604 2.49 10.01 -24.37
CA SER A 604 3.14 8.94 -25.16
C SER A 604 2.22 7.89 -25.79
N LEU A 605 1.09 8.32 -26.36
CA LEU A 605 0.05 7.45 -26.87
C LEU A 605 0.52 6.60 -28.06
N GLN A 606 0.21 5.31 -28.00
CA GLN A 606 0.42 4.33 -29.08
C GLN A 606 -0.83 3.50 -29.37
N LEU A 607 -1.56 3.08 -28.34
CA LEU A 607 -2.80 2.32 -28.42
C LEU A 607 -3.79 2.92 -27.43
N PHE A 608 -5.06 3.07 -27.82
CA PHE A 608 -6.07 3.69 -26.98
C PHE A 608 -7.43 3.03 -27.16
N ASP A 609 -8.24 3.00 -26.10
CA ASP A 609 -9.62 2.56 -26.23
C ASP A 609 -10.46 3.54 -27.08
N VAL A 610 -11.33 3.00 -27.95
CA VAL A 610 -12.12 3.79 -28.88
C VAL A 610 -13.19 4.60 -28.15
N GLN A 611 -13.81 4.03 -27.11
CA GLN A 611 -14.82 4.72 -26.32
C GLN A 611 -14.18 5.83 -25.46
N ALA A 612 -13.01 5.55 -24.88
CA ALA A 612 -12.19 6.54 -24.19
C ALA A 612 -11.88 7.74 -25.10
N TRP A 613 -11.49 7.50 -26.36
CA TRP A 613 -11.28 8.58 -27.34
C TRP A 613 -12.55 9.41 -27.57
N GLN A 614 -13.70 8.76 -27.69
CA GLN A 614 -14.98 9.46 -27.88
C GLN A 614 -15.29 10.39 -26.70
N HIS A 615 -15.01 9.97 -25.47
CA HIS A 615 -15.18 10.81 -24.28
C HIS A 615 -14.22 12.01 -24.28
N LEU A 616 -12.95 11.83 -24.66
CA LEU A 616 -12.00 12.94 -24.80
C LEU A 616 -12.44 13.93 -25.89
N ARG A 617 -12.92 13.42 -27.03
CA ARG A 617 -13.42 14.26 -28.12
C ARG A 617 -14.62 15.09 -27.67
N GLN A 618 -15.55 14.50 -26.91
CA GLN A 618 -16.67 15.21 -26.32
C GLN A 618 -16.21 16.27 -25.31
N TYR A 619 -15.26 15.93 -24.43
CA TYR A 619 -14.66 16.87 -23.49
C TYR A 619 -14.09 18.11 -24.19
N VAL A 620 -13.35 17.93 -25.28
CA VAL A 620 -12.83 19.05 -26.10
C VAL A 620 -13.98 19.82 -26.75
N ALA A 621 -14.96 19.14 -27.34
CA ALA A 621 -16.11 19.80 -27.98
C ALA A 621 -16.86 20.74 -27.02
N GLU A 622 -16.90 20.38 -25.74
CA GLU A 622 -17.61 21.13 -24.69
C GLU A 622 -16.76 22.25 -24.04
N GLY A 623 -15.48 22.39 -24.40
CA GLY A 623 -14.63 23.52 -23.98
C GLY A 623 -13.28 23.15 -23.37
N GLY A 624 -13.02 21.84 -23.18
CA GLY A 624 -11.78 21.36 -22.58
C GLY A 624 -10.52 21.61 -23.43
N THR A 625 -9.37 21.62 -22.77
CA THR A 625 -8.06 21.58 -23.44
C THR A 625 -7.50 20.17 -23.38
N LEU A 626 -7.24 19.56 -24.52
CA LEU A 626 -6.62 18.24 -24.61
C LEU A 626 -5.23 18.35 -25.20
N LEU A 627 -4.22 17.82 -24.51
CA LEU A 627 -2.91 17.53 -25.09
C LEU A 627 -2.83 16.02 -25.34
N VAL A 628 -2.51 15.62 -26.57
CA VAL A 628 -2.10 14.26 -26.89
C VAL A 628 -0.67 14.30 -27.40
N SER A 629 0.19 13.46 -26.83
CA SER A 629 1.53 13.22 -27.35
C SER A 629 1.61 11.80 -27.87
N GLY A 630 2.07 11.59 -29.11
CA GLY A 630 2.17 10.27 -29.75
C GLY A 630 1.24 10.10 -30.96
N ILE A 631 0.85 8.85 -31.24
CA ILE A 631 0.02 8.51 -32.40
C ILE A 631 -1.46 8.41 -32.03
N LEU A 632 -2.33 8.69 -33.00
CA LEU A 632 -3.79 8.64 -32.89
C LEU A 632 -4.37 7.57 -33.81
N GLY A 633 -5.61 7.13 -33.53
CA GLY A 633 -6.39 6.28 -34.44
C GLY A 633 -5.99 4.80 -34.44
N ARG A 634 -5.40 4.30 -33.36
CA ARG A 634 -5.10 2.87 -33.15
C ARG A 634 -5.81 2.38 -31.89
N ASP A 635 -6.66 1.37 -32.04
CA ASP A 635 -7.40 0.79 -30.91
C ASP A 635 -6.49 -0.07 -30.02
N SER A 636 -7.06 -0.67 -28.96
CA SER A 636 -6.36 -1.58 -28.05
C SER A 636 -5.69 -2.77 -28.73
N HIS A 637 -6.15 -3.17 -29.92
CA HIS A 637 -5.61 -4.27 -30.73
C HIS A 637 -4.83 -3.77 -31.95
N ASN A 638 -4.45 -2.48 -31.95
CA ASN A 638 -3.71 -1.80 -33.01
C ASN A 638 -4.47 -1.75 -34.37
N LEU A 639 -5.78 -1.97 -34.36
CA LEU A 639 -6.65 -1.77 -35.53
C LEU A 639 -6.90 -0.26 -35.72
N PRO A 640 -6.98 0.20 -36.98
CA PRO A 640 -7.27 1.60 -37.26
C PRO A 640 -8.71 1.96 -36.88
N PHE A 641 -8.93 3.14 -36.33
CA PHE A 641 -10.26 3.73 -36.15
C PHE A 641 -10.27 5.21 -36.53
N ASP A 642 -11.44 5.71 -36.94
CA ASP A 642 -11.60 7.13 -37.26
C ASP A 642 -11.66 7.98 -35.98
N VAL A 643 -10.72 8.91 -35.86
CA VAL A 643 -10.68 9.86 -34.73
C VAL A 643 -11.79 10.92 -34.80
N GLY A 644 -12.42 11.09 -35.96
CA GLY A 644 -13.55 11.98 -36.15
C GLY A 644 -13.22 13.46 -35.91
N ILE A 645 -11.99 13.86 -36.25
CA ILE A 645 -11.52 15.26 -36.29
C ILE A 645 -10.89 15.50 -37.66
N GLU A 646 -11.47 16.42 -38.42
CA GLU A 646 -11.06 16.73 -39.79
C GLU A 646 -9.59 17.14 -39.87
N GLY A 647 -8.87 16.64 -40.89
CA GLY A 647 -7.45 16.92 -41.11
C GLY A 647 -6.48 16.13 -40.22
N LEU A 648 -6.95 15.26 -39.32
CA LEU A 648 -6.11 14.31 -38.58
C LEU A 648 -6.05 12.92 -39.24
N VAL A 649 -7.08 12.53 -39.98
CA VAL A 649 -7.23 11.19 -40.59
C VAL A 649 -6.10 10.87 -41.58
N GLU A 650 -5.78 11.77 -42.51
CA GLU A 650 -4.72 11.57 -43.52
C GLU A 650 -3.31 11.40 -42.92
N MET A 651 -3.11 11.79 -41.66
CA MET A 651 -1.82 11.73 -40.97
C MET A 651 -1.62 10.42 -40.20
N GLN A 652 -2.68 9.66 -39.95
CA GLN A 652 -2.65 8.38 -39.23
C GLN A 652 -2.01 7.26 -40.06
N GLU A 653 -2.24 7.27 -41.37
CA GLU A 653 -1.70 6.27 -42.30
C GLU A 653 -0.18 6.35 -42.43
N ARG A 654 0.45 7.41 -41.91
CA ARG A 654 1.89 7.69 -42.06
C ARG A 654 2.72 7.43 -40.81
N SER A 655 2.18 6.77 -39.77
CA SER A 655 2.95 6.51 -38.55
C SER A 655 4.25 5.73 -38.88
N THR A 656 5.40 6.26 -38.48
CA THR A 656 6.71 5.60 -38.66
C THR A 656 7.34 5.31 -37.31
N SER A 657 8.37 4.47 -37.29
CA SER A 657 9.24 4.41 -36.12
C SER A 657 9.92 5.78 -35.88
N ILE A 658 10.22 6.07 -34.62
CA ILE A 658 11.10 7.17 -34.24
C ILE A 658 12.56 6.83 -34.60
N SER A 659 13.37 7.87 -34.80
CA SER A 659 14.83 7.80 -34.88
C SER A 659 15.45 8.08 -33.52
N ARG A 660 16.75 7.76 -33.35
CA ARG A 660 17.49 8.06 -32.11
C ARG A 660 17.45 9.55 -31.75
N TYR A 661 17.54 10.39 -32.76
CA TYR A 661 17.49 11.84 -32.65
C TYR A 661 16.33 12.32 -33.50
N GLU A 662 15.42 13.05 -32.87
CA GLU A 662 14.31 13.71 -33.54
C GLU A 662 14.34 15.19 -33.18
N THR A 663 13.92 16.05 -34.09
CA THR A 663 13.77 17.48 -33.80
C THR A 663 12.29 17.77 -33.66
N VAL A 664 11.86 18.36 -32.54
CA VAL A 664 10.47 18.80 -32.36
C VAL A 664 10.33 20.13 -33.08
N GLU A 665 9.59 20.17 -34.17
CA GLU A 665 9.47 21.32 -35.08
C GLU A 665 10.87 21.75 -35.58
N ASP A 666 11.16 23.05 -35.54
CA ASP A 666 12.51 23.64 -35.72
C ASP A 666 13.15 23.94 -34.34
N GLY A 667 12.71 23.24 -33.29
CA GLY A 667 13.06 23.46 -31.88
C GLY A 667 14.07 22.45 -31.33
N PRO A 668 13.93 22.00 -30.06
CA PRO A 668 14.93 21.15 -29.42
C PRO A 668 15.06 19.77 -30.09
N VAL A 669 16.28 19.24 -30.06
CA VAL A 669 16.55 17.84 -30.42
C VAL A 669 16.20 16.97 -29.22
N VAL A 670 15.28 16.03 -29.41
CA VAL A 670 14.95 15.01 -28.42
C VAL A 670 15.68 13.72 -28.75
N THR A 671 16.15 13.03 -27.71
CA THR A 671 16.87 11.76 -27.84
C THR A 671 16.00 10.62 -27.33
N PHE A 672 15.95 9.54 -28.11
CA PHE A 672 15.28 8.30 -27.74
C PHE A 672 16.31 7.17 -27.67
N GLY A 673 16.72 6.85 -26.45
CA GLY A 673 17.75 5.86 -26.16
C GLY A 673 17.25 4.42 -26.13
N HIS A 674 18.16 3.53 -25.72
CA HIS A 674 17.90 2.11 -25.55
C HIS A 674 17.29 1.46 -26.80
N GLU A 675 16.21 0.69 -26.62
CA GLU A 675 15.54 -0.09 -27.64
C GLU A 675 14.32 0.62 -28.25
N LYS A 676 14.07 1.90 -27.93
CA LYS A 676 12.83 2.62 -28.26
C LYS A 676 12.54 2.70 -29.76
N ILE A 677 13.58 2.78 -30.60
CA ILE A 677 13.50 2.75 -32.07
C ILE A 677 12.84 1.45 -32.59
N GLY A 678 12.89 0.37 -31.81
CA GLY A 678 12.28 -0.91 -32.16
C GLY A 678 10.78 -1.00 -31.91
N TYR A 679 10.18 -0.06 -31.16
CA TYR A 679 8.79 -0.24 -30.71
C TYR A 679 7.96 1.02 -30.50
N VAL A 680 8.58 2.20 -30.48
CA VAL A 680 7.88 3.49 -30.37
C VAL A 680 7.64 4.04 -31.77
N LYS A 681 6.42 4.51 -32.04
CA LYS A 681 6.08 5.19 -33.29
C LYS A 681 5.81 6.67 -33.06
N LYS A 682 6.02 7.43 -34.14
CA LYS A 682 5.61 8.83 -34.27
C LYS A 682 4.66 9.00 -35.45
N ALA A 683 3.81 10.02 -35.38
CA ALA A 683 3.01 10.46 -36.52
C ALA A 683 3.75 11.52 -37.34
N HIS A 684 4.39 12.48 -36.67
CA HIS A 684 5.18 13.56 -37.26
C HIS A 684 5.97 14.29 -36.18
N ASN A 685 6.88 15.18 -36.58
CA ASN A 685 7.76 15.91 -35.67
C ASN A 685 7.21 17.26 -35.16
N GLN A 686 5.95 17.60 -35.43
CA GLN A 686 5.36 18.91 -35.09
C GLN A 686 4.41 18.86 -33.89
N VAL A 687 4.15 20.02 -33.26
CA VAL A 687 3.09 20.23 -32.25
C VAL A 687 1.98 21.06 -32.89
N ARG A 688 0.85 20.43 -33.18
CA ARG A 688 -0.26 21.06 -33.91
C ARG A 688 -1.36 21.47 -32.96
N VAL A 689 -1.87 22.68 -33.12
CA VAL A 689 -3.07 23.16 -32.42
C VAL A 689 -4.26 23.10 -33.37
N ARG A 690 -5.38 22.56 -32.88
CA ARG A 690 -6.65 22.48 -33.58
C ARG A 690 -7.79 22.88 -32.65
N SER A 691 -8.63 23.79 -33.12
CA SER A 691 -9.91 24.06 -32.46
C SER A 691 -10.90 22.96 -32.81
N TYR A 692 -11.63 22.47 -31.81
CA TYR A 692 -12.68 21.48 -32.01
C TYR A 692 -13.85 21.75 -31.06
N GLY A 693 -15.04 21.99 -31.60
CA GLY A 693 -16.16 22.53 -30.84
C GLY A 693 -15.77 23.83 -30.12
N LYS A 694 -15.97 23.90 -28.81
CA LYS A 694 -15.65 25.06 -27.96
C LYS A 694 -14.23 25.01 -27.38
N GLY A 695 -13.53 23.88 -27.50
CA GLY A 695 -12.22 23.66 -26.89
C GLY A 695 -11.08 23.61 -27.90
N LYS A 696 -9.95 23.08 -27.44
CA LYS A 696 -8.72 22.95 -28.24
C LYS A 696 -8.04 21.60 -28.01
N LEU A 697 -7.54 21.03 -29.10
CA LEU A 697 -6.66 19.88 -29.12
C LEU A 697 -5.25 20.35 -29.52
N LEU A 698 -4.27 20.07 -28.68
CA LEU A 698 -2.86 20.14 -29.00
C LEU A 698 -2.36 18.72 -29.23
N TRP A 699 -1.71 18.49 -30.37
CA TRP A 699 -1.22 17.18 -30.75
C TRP A 699 0.26 17.25 -31.11
N SER A 700 1.10 16.66 -30.26
CA SER A 700 2.47 16.33 -30.62
C SER A 700 2.48 14.96 -31.29
N GLY A 701 2.90 14.91 -32.56
CA GLY A 701 3.04 13.63 -33.26
C GLY A 701 4.22 12.79 -32.77
N LEU A 702 5.15 13.41 -32.04
CA LEU A 702 6.21 12.73 -31.30
C LEU A 702 5.70 12.38 -29.89
N PRO A 703 5.95 11.16 -29.38
CA PRO A 703 5.70 10.79 -27.98
C PRO A 703 6.81 11.40 -27.10
N LEU A 704 6.58 12.62 -26.64
CA LEU A 704 7.57 13.46 -25.96
C LEU A 704 7.97 12.84 -24.62
N GLU A 705 7.02 12.22 -23.92
CA GLU A 705 7.25 11.62 -22.61
C GLU A 705 8.04 10.30 -22.67
N MET A 706 8.41 9.82 -23.87
CA MET A 706 9.35 8.71 -24.08
C MET A 706 10.78 9.22 -24.32
N ALA A 707 11.04 10.52 -24.34
CA ALA A 707 12.38 11.06 -24.56
C ALA A 707 13.25 10.88 -23.30
N ASP A 708 14.56 10.68 -23.49
CA ASP A 708 15.50 10.49 -22.37
C ASP A 708 15.66 11.75 -21.50
N THR A 709 15.25 12.92 -22.03
CA THR A 709 15.30 14.23 -21.37
C THR A 709 13.92 14.88 -21.40
N SER A 710 13.55 15.59 -20.32
CA SER A 710 12.22 16.20 -20.18
C SER A 710 12.08 17.59 -20.82
N ASP A 711 13.13 18.21 -21.35
CA ASP A 711 13.11 19.60 -21.84
C ASP A 711 11.98 19.90 -22.84
N ALA A 712 11.79 19.02 -23.84
CA ALA A 712 10.74 19.20 -24.82
C ALA A 712 9.33 18.98 -24.22
N THR A 713 9.19 18.02 -23.30
CA THR A 713 7.96 17.79 -22.55
C THR A 713 7.62 19.01 -21.70
N HIS A 714 8.60 19.55 -20.97
CA HIS A 714 8.49 20.78 -20.19
C HIS A 714 8.00 21.95 -21.05
N GLU A 715 8.66 22.19 -22.20
CA GLU A 715 8.30 23.30 -23.09
C GLU A 715 6.86 23.17 -23.61
N VAL A 716 6.47 21.98 -24.06
CA VAL A 716 5.12 21.75 -24.61
C VAL A 716 4.05 21.82 -23.51
N TYR A 717 4.33 21.30 -22.31
CA TYR A 717 3.41 21.39 -21.17
C TYR A 717 3.22 22.85 -20.74
N GLY A 718 4.29 23.64 -20.67
CA GLY A 718 4.21 25.08 -20.38
C GLY A 718 3.31 25.83 -21.36
N ARG A 719 3.41 25.53 -22.67
CA ARG A 719 2.53 26.09 -23.71
C ARG A 719 1.05 25.73 -23.48
N VAL A 720 0.75 24.50 -23.09
CA VAL A 720 -0.63 24.01 -22.86
C VAL A 720 -1.23 24.64 -21.61
N LEU A 721 -0.48 24.62 -20.52
CA LEU A 721 -0.88 25.13 -19.20
C LEU A 721 -0.96 26.66 -19.16
N LYS A 722 -0.49 27.35 -20.21
CA LYS A 722 -0.33 28.82 -20.28
C LYS A 722 0.55 29.36 -19.14
N HIS A 723 1.44 28.51 -18.62
CA HIS A 723 2.39 28.88 -17.59
C HIS A 723 3.58 29.51 -18.29
N VAL A 724 3.80 30.80 -18.03
CA VAL A 724 4.99 31.52 -18.51
C VAL A 724 5.93 31.58 -17.33
N GLN A 725 7.07 30.89 -17.38
CA GLN A 725 8.13 31.15 -16.40
C GLN A 725 9.44 31.57 -17.05
N GLN A 726 9.94 32.68 -16.53
CA GLN A 726 11.29 33.18 -16.75
C GLN A 726 12.24 32.41 -15.81
N GLY A 727 13.18 31.66 -16.37
CA GLY A 727 14.44 31.31 -15.67
C GLY A 727 14.49 30.03 -14.84
N GLN A 728 13.45 29.18 -14.79
CA GLN A 728 13.61 27.80 -14.30
C GLN A 728 13.98 26.89 -15.48
N CYS A 729 15.12 26.19 -15.37
CA CYS A 729 15.46 25.09 -16.27
C CYS A 729 14.61 23.87 -15.88
N GLY A 730 14.14 23.10 -16.86
CA GLY A 730 13.46 21.82 -16.60
C GLY A 730 14.36 20.85 -15.81
N ASN A 731 13.73 19.81 -15.23
CA ASN A 731 14.36 18.79 -14.39
C ASN A 731 14.80 19.30 -13.00
N SER A 732 13.87 19.93 -12.27
CA SER A 732 14.10 20.31 -10.87
C SER A 732 14.35 19.07 -9.98
N PRO A 733 15.33 19.10 -9.06
CA PRO A 733 15.52 18.05 -8.07
C PRO A 733 14.68 18.27 -6.79
N LEU A 734 13.86 19.33 -6.77
CA LEU A 734 12.99 19.72 -5.66
C LEU A 734 11.54 19.59 -6.10
N LEU A 735 10.74 18.90 -5.27
CA LEU A 735 9.29 18.93 -5.37
C LEU A 735 8.77 19.89 -4.29
N VAL A 736 8.22 21.02 -4.73
CA VAL A 736 7.64 22.05 -3.85
C VAL A 736 6.17 22.19 -4.19
N VAL A 737 5.30 21.81 -3.25
CA VAL A 737 3.84 21.83 -3.46
C VAL A 737 3.16 22.64 -2.37
N ARG A 738 2.27 23.54 -2.79
CA ARG A 738 1.44 24.35 -1.90
C ARG A 738 0.03 23.78 -1.86
N GLN A 739 -0.46 23.50 -0.66
CA GLN A 739 -1.82 23.06 -0.41
C GLN A 739 -2.55 24.12 0.42
N PRO A 740 -3.74 24.59 -0.01
CA PRO A 740 -4.49 25.56 0.77
C PRO A 740 -5.00 24.93 2.06
N MET A 741 -5.09 25.77 3.07
CA MET A 741 -5.72 25.48 4.34
C MET A 741 -6.80 26.52 4.63
N THR A 742 -7.67 26.24 5.59
CA THR A 742 -8.72 27.17 6.02
C THR A 742 -8.19 28.53 6.50
N ASP A 743 -6.94 28.59 6.97
CA ASP A 743 -6.30 29.78 7.54
C ASP A 743 -4.90 30.09 7.00
N GLY A 744 -4.55 29.57 5.82
CA GLY A 744 -3.23 29.79 5.21
C GLY A 744 -2.87 28.72 4.19
N HIS A 745 -1.59 28.34 4.14
CA HIS A 745 -1.09 27.31 3.23
C HIS A 745 -0.13 26.35 3.93
N LEU A 746 -0.18 25.09 3.53
CA LEU A 746 0.82 24.07 3.82
C LEU A 746 1.77 23.98 2.62
N VAL A 747 3.06 24.21 2.85
CA VAL A 747 4.10 24.00 1.85
C VAL A 747 4.81 22.70 2.17
N LEU A 748 4.81 21.78 1.21
CA LEU A 748 5.48 20.49 1.29
C LEU A 748 6.70 20.54 0.38
N VAL A 749 7.85 20.13 0.92
CA VAL A 749 9.12 20.14 0.18
C VAL A 749 9.75 18.76 0.26
N VAL A 750 10.13 18.20 -0.88
CA VAL A 750 10.93 16.99 -0.98
C VAL A 750 12.20 17.32 -1.75
N SER A 751 13.35 17.02 -1.16
CA SER A 751 14.66 17.17 -1.77
C SER A 751 15.23 15.81 -2.16
N GLU A 752 15.71 15.70 -3.40
CA GLU A 752 16.38 14.52 -3.93
C GLU A 752 17.88 14.80 -4.17
N THR A 753 18.40 15.88 -3.60
CA THR A 753 19.80 16.29 -3.77
C THR A 753 20.69 15.77 -2.64
N SER A 754 21.94 15.48 -2.97
CA SER A 754 22.98 15.11 -1.99
C SER A 754 23.58 16.32 -1.23
N THR A 755 23.10 17.53 -1.50
CA THR A 755 23.54 18.77 -0.85
C THR A 755 22.35 19.56 -0.32
N PRO A 756 22.50 20.35 0.76
CA PRO A 756 21.43 21.19 1.26
C PRO A 756 20.97 22.17 0.17
N GLN A 757 19.68 22.48 0.13
CA GLN A 757 19.11 23.43 -0.84
C GLN A 757 18.46 24.60 -0.11
N GLU A 758 18.69 25.80 -0.62
CA GLU A 758 18.03 27.03 -0.17
C GLU A 758 16.85 27.33 -1.08
N ILE A 759 15.68 27.53 -0.50
CA ILE A 759 14.43 27.80 -1.21
C ILE A 759 13.89 29.14 -0.74
N VAL A 760 13.56 30.00 -1.70
CA VAL A 760 12.85 31.26 -1.45
C VAL A 760 11.41 31.07 -1.91
N LEU A 761 10.49 31.13 -0.96
CA LEU A 761 9.06 31.05 -1.21
C LEU A 761 8.54 32.40 -1.69
N ASP A 762 7.40 32.43 -2.40
CA ASP A 762 6.78 33.64 -2.97
C ASP A 762 6.56 34.76 -1.94
N GLU A 763 6.38 34.41 -0.67
CA GLU A 763 6.25 35.31 0.47
C GLU A 763 7.58 35.97 0.92
N GLY A 764 8.70 35.66 0.26
CA GLY A 764 10.04 36.08 0.67
C GLY A 764 10.59 35.28 1.86
N ILE A 765 9.95 34.16 2.23
CA ILE A 765 10.41 33.28 3.30
C ILE A 765 11.56 32.42 2.75
N HIS A 766 12.70 32.49 3.44
CA HIS A 766 13.86 31.65 3.16
C HIS A 766 13.80 30.38 4.02
N VAL A 767 13.91 29.22 3.39
CA VAL A 767 14.03 27.92 4.09
C VAL A 767 15.18 27.11 3.52
N SER A 768 15.85 26.37 4.38
CA SER A 768 16.88 25.40 3.99
C SER A 768 16.33 23.98 4.18
N ILE A 769 16.52 23.12 3.18
CA ILE A 769 16.22 21.69 3.27
C ILE A 769 17.50 20.87 3.27
N ALA A 770 17.61 19.95 4.23
CA ALA A 770 18.73 19.02 4.32
C ALA A 770 18.81 18.08 3.10
N PRO A 771 20.01 17.55 2.78
CA PRO A 771 20.20 16.59 1.69
C PRO A 771 19.28 15.38 1.83
N ASP A 772 18.67 14.95 0.73
CA ASP A 772 17.87 13.72 0.64
C ASP A 772 16.78 13.60 1.71
N ARG A 773 16.19 14.74 2.11
CA ARG A 773 15.14 14.82 3.12
C ARG A 773 13.88 15.49 2.61
N ALA A 774 12.82 15.41 3.40
CA ALA A 774 11.56 16.09 3.13
C ALA A 774 11.05 16.84 4.36
N GLY A 775 10.18 17.82 4.16
CA GLY A 775 9.61 18.56 5.27
C GLY A 775 8.36 19.32 4.89
N ALA A 776 7.78 19.95 5.90
CA ALA A 776 6.59 20.76 5.73
C ALA A 776 6.73 22.10 6.46
N LEU A 777 6.05 23.11 5.92
CA LEU A 777 5.96 24.45 6.49
C LEU A 777 4.51 24.90 6.50
N ILE A 778 4.05 25.42 7.64
CA ILE A 778 2.73 26.05 7.77
C ILE A 778 2.93 27.57 7.69
N ILE A 779 2.34 28.20 6.67
CA ILE A 779 2.38 29.65 6.44
C ILE A 779 1.01 30.26 6.73
N ARG A 780 0.97 31.33 7.52
CA ARG A 780 -0.21 32.17 7.75
C ARG A 780 0.16 33.64 7.68
N GLU A 781 -0.70 34.47 7.09
CA GLU A 781 -0.48 35.92 6.97
C GLU A 781 0.90 36.31 6.40
N GLY A 782 1.49 35.45 5.56
CA GLY A 782 2.83 35.67 5.00
C GLY A 782 4.01 35.28 5.92
N HIS A 783 3.75 34.68 7.07
CA HIS A 783 4.77 34.26 8.04
C HIS A 783 4.81 32.74 8.22
N ALA A 784 6.02 32.20 8.30
CA ALA A 784 6.29 30.81 8.69
C ALA A 784 6.01 30.62 10.19
N LEU A 785 4.99 29.85 10.54
CA LEU A 785 4.63 29.63 11.95
C LEU A 785 5.25 28.36 12.52
N GLN A 786 5.32 27.29 11.73
CA GLN A 786 5.78 25.98 12.18
C GLN A 786 6.47 25.25 11.04
N VAL A 787 7.60 24.64 11.36
CA VAL A 787 8.46 23.85 10.46
C VAL A 787 8.47 22.41 10.96
N PHE A 788 8.56 21.45 10.03
CA PHE A 788 8.56 20.02 10.33
C PHE A 788 9.61 19.29 9.48
N GLY A 789 10.18 18.22 10.04
CA GLY A 789 11.05 17.30 9.31
C GLY A 789 12.41 17.90 8.93
N GLY A 790 12.84 17.69 7.68
CA GLY A 790 14.14 18.11 7.16
C GLY A 790 14.31 19.60 6.83
N LEU A 791 13.31 20.42 7.13
CA LEU A 791 13.33 21.87 6.89
C LEU A 791 13.86 22.65 8.10
N THR A 792 14.56 23.76 7.83
CA THR A 792 15.01 24.72 8.85
C THR A 792 14.80 26.15 8.38
N LEU A 793 14.54 27.06 9.33
CA LEU A 793 14.49 28.50 9.09
C LEU A 793 15.85 29.13 9.41
N PRO A 794 16.28 30.17 8.68
CA PRO A 794 17.46 30.94 9.03
C PRO A 794 17.33 31.52 10.44
N SER A 795 18.43 31.56 11.18
CA SER A 795 18.49 31.95 12.60
C SER A 795 17.99 33.36 12.93
N ASN A 796 17.68 34.19 11.91
CA ASN A 796 17.31 35.60 12.06
C ASN A 796 15.78 35.89 12.03
N HIS A 797 14.92 34.87 11.94
CA HIS A 797 13.45 35.05 11.87
C HIS A 797 12.69 34.85 13.21
N HIS A 798 13.38 34.83 14.35
CA HIS A 798 12.74 34.77 15.69
C HIS A 798 12.43 36.15 16.31
N GLN A 799 12.29 37.21 15.52
CA GLN A 799 11.86 38.54 16.01
C GLN A 799 10.46 38.89 15.54
#